data_AF-A0A8S1ZWE6-F1
#
_entry.id   AF-A0A8S1ZWE6-F1
#
_cell.length_a   1.000
_cell.length_b   1.000
_cell.length_c   1.000
_cell.angle_alpha   90.00
_cell.angle_beta   90.00
_cell.angle_gamma   90.00
#
_symmetry.space_group_name_H-M   'P 1'
#
loop_
_entity.id
_entity.type
_entity.pdbx_description
1 polymer ?
#
loop_
_entity_poly.entity_id
_entity_poly.type
_entity_poly.pdbx_seq_one_letter_code
_entity_poly.pdbx_strand_id
1 'polypeptide(L)'
;MADTRNGKSLFFFFVSLILLFLSPSFSDVTASESDPIPYENSDASPGVVASSESDRQGVSLHRLEELVRNLTEVVARLDAKLSETPFKVKKEISRDEIEEKAKAFSVTKYSPFWSERFEFTSAVKLDSEATCINVLPFRDHEGFSKYFAVGDSSGRVFVFLRNGDVLVEFFTTCDSPITAMVSYMSVYKNESFVVTGHQSGVILLHRLREGSIGEDWNSVVMENVGKFDGTEDGLQVTLLEVHHVGRVRYILAADLSGKLTVFTENRTVYGSVTPTSRPLVFLKQRLLFLTETGAGSLDLRSMKIKESECEGLNHSLARSYVFDASERSKAYGFTSEGEIIHVLLLGDIMNFKCRVRSKKKVQMEEPVALQAIKGYLLIVNQEKVFVYNVSTQHYVRTTGPRLLFPAALEDIRSTFLSHRESSKTTDHQKLEKVTPLIASDREKLLVMGLGDGYVATYKSKLPISKAEFNTMLWSSPVFFFILFLFGAWHFFAKKKESLTAWGPDDPFASTTMSSSSSTTTAQNSSAFAERRNDDHMDLRRRYLSPSRYPPGAATGAYRSVGSNDPSSRAPVETTNYRTTAQEMKYRGGFIYSNLWVPWRTQSHFRKQSVTGPRYRIFSGNSSEVSRLTAEAKSKPIPSGSNPHEFVHRVAPHYHAWSRVYGKTFLYWFGSKPVVATSDPKLIREALTTGGSFDRIGHNPLSKLLYAQGLPGLRGDQWVFHRRIAKQAFTMEKLKRWVPEMVTSTMMLLEKWEEMRNGEEEIELEVHKEMHSLSADMLSRTAFGNSVEEGKGIFALQERMMRLFYLVRWSVYIPGFRFFPSKTNREIWRVEKQIRGSILKLIENNKTAVEKSGTLLHAFMSPYTNQNGQEEKLGIEEVIDECKTFYFAAKETTGNLITWVLVLLAMHQEWQKIAREEVIRVLGPTGLPTLDILQDFKTLSMIINETLRLYPPAMTLNRDTLKRAKLGNLDIPAGTQLYLSVVAMHHDKETWGSDAEEFNPRRFEDPKKQSALLVPFGLGPRTCVGQNLAVNEAKTVLATILKHYSFRLSPSYAHAPVLLVTLQPQNGAHLLFSRISS
;
A
#
# COMPACT_ATOMS: atom_id res chain seq x y z
N MET A 1 46.14 14.72 -38.06
CA MET A 1 44.73 14.40 -38.37
C MET A 1 44.39 13.05 -37.75
N ALA A 2 43.12 12.81 -37.39
CA ALA A 2 42.70 11.87 -36.32
C ALA A 2 43.32 12.22 -34.94
N ASP A 3 42.65 12.07 -33.80
CA ASP A 3 41.36 11.43 -33.51
C ASP A 3 40.38 12.40 -32.81
N THR A 4 39.32 12.82 -33.51
CA THR A 4 38.24 13.67 -32.96
C THR A 4 36.85 13.02 -33.09
N ARG A 5 36.79 11.70 -33.40
CA ARG A 5 35.52 10.98 -33.59
C ARG A 5 35.02 10.32 -32.30
N ASN A 6 35.91 9.80 -31.46
CA ASN A 6 35.53 9.04 -30.27
C ASN A 6 34.79 9.88 -29.19
N GLY A 7 35.23 11.11 -28.94
CA GLY A 7 34.59 12.00 -27.95
C GLY A 7 33.14 12.38 -28.30
N LYS A 8 32.85 12.60 -29.59
CA LYS A 8 31.48 12.92 -30.04
C LYS A 8 30.53 11.73 -29.90
N SER A 9 31.00 10.51 -30.16
CA SER A 9 30.18 9.31 -30.00
C SER A 9 29.73 9.12 -28.54
N LEU A 10 30.63 9.30 -27.56
CA LEU A 10 30.29 9.14 -26.15
C LEU A 10 29.32 10.24 -25.65
N PHE A 11 29.48 11.48 -26.13
CA PHE A 11 28.57 12.58 -25.82
C PHE A 11 27.17 12.34 -26.41
N PHE A 12 27.07 11.94 -27.69
CA PHE A 12 25.79 11.54 -28.29
C PHE A 12 25.17 10.33 -27.57
N PHE A 13 25.96 9.36 -27.10
CA PHE A 13 25.44 8.22 -26.34
C PHE A 13 24.83 8.66 -25.00
N PHE A 14 25.48 9.59 -24.28
CA PHE A 14 24.93 10.17 -23.04
C PHE A 14 23.71 11.05 -23.29
N VAL A 15 23.72 11.88 -24.35
CA VAL A 15 22.58 12.73 -24.72
C VAL A 15 21.39 11.90 -25.20
N SER A 16 21.60 10.84 -25.99
CA SER A 16 20.53 9.88 -26.32
C SER A 16 20.03 9.12 -25.10
N LEU A 17 20.89 8.76 -24.14
CA LEU A 17 20.45 8.15 -22.88
C LEU A 17 19.58 9.11 -22.06
N ILE A 18 19.97 10.38 -21.96
CA ILE A 18 19.21 11.42 -21.26
C ILE A 18 17.89 11.73 -21.98
N LEU A 19 17.88 11.82 -23.32
CA LEU A 19 16.66 12.01 -24.10
C LEU A 19 15.71 10.80 -23.96
N LEU A 20 16.22 9.56 -23.97
CA LEU A 20 15.43 8.36 -23.68
C LEU A 20 14.83 8.32 -22.26
N PHE A 21 15.30 9.17 -21.35
CA PHE A 21 14.72 9.35 -20.01
C PHE A 21 13.99 10.70 -19.81
N LEU A 22 13.99 11.60 -20.79
CA LEU A 22 13.33 12.91 -20.74
C LEU A 22 12.25 13.13 -21.81
N SER A 23 12.16 12.28 -22.85
CA SER A 23 11.03 12.29 -23.78
C SER A 23 9.75 11.80 -23.08
N PRO A 24 8.70 12.63 -22.94
CA PRO A 24 7.40 12.18 -22.46
C PRO A 24 6.68 11.41 -23.57
N SER A 25 7.05 10.14 -23.79
CA SER A 25 6.21 9.19 -24.54
C SER A 25 5.04 8.67 -23.70
N PHE A 26 4.48 9.54 -22.85
CA PHE A 26 3.08 9.52 -22.46
C PHE A 26 2.37 10.46 -23.42
N SER A 27 1.81 9.93 -24.50
CA SER A 27 0.75 10.63 -25.22
C SER A 27 -0.45 10.74 -24.28
N ASP A 28 -0.90 11.96 -23.99
CA ASP A 28 -2.13 12.18 -23.25
C ASP A 28 -3.31 11.58 -24.02
N VAL A 29 -3.81 10.44 -23.54
CA VAL A 29 -5.10 9.92 -23.98
C VAL A 29 -6.17 10.67 -23.19
N THR A 30 -6.43 11.91 -23.60
CA THR A 30 -7.68 12.58 -23.28
C THR A 30 -8.82 11.75 -23.84
N ALA A 31 -9.68 11.23 -22.98
CA ALA A 31 -10.93 10.64 -23.42
C ALA A 31 -11.83 11.76 -23.95
N SER A 32 -11.83 11.96 -25.27
CA SER A 32 -12.84 12.76 -25.94
C SER A 32 -14.11 11.94 -26.04
N GLU A 33 -15.17 12.38 -25.37
CA GLU A 33 -16.52 12.04 -25.79
C GLU A 33 -16.73 12.66 -27.19
N SER A 34 -17.21 11.84 -28.13
CA SER A 34 -17.43 12.26 -29.52
C SER A 34 -18.67 11.56 -30.06
N ASP A 35 -19.80 12.27 -30.02
CA ASP A 35 -21.04 11.84 -30.66
C ASP A 35 -20.89 11.74 -32.19
N PRO A 36 -21.72 10.91 -32.85
CA PRO A 36 -21.44 10.46 -34.22
C PRO A 36 -21.81 11.48 -35.30
N ILE A 37 -20.94 11.60 -36.30
CA ILE A 37 -21.23 12.26 -37.58
C ILE A 37 -21.81 11.20 -38.54
N PRO A 38 -23.00 11.41 -39.14
CA PRO A 38 -23.57 10.50 -40.15
C PRO A 38 -22.93 10.68 -41.54
N TYR A 39 -23.09 9.67 -42.40
CA TYR A 39 -22.60 9.69 -43.79
C TYR A 39 -23.49 10.54 -44.71
N GLU A 40 -22.87 11.25 -45.66
CA GLU A 40 -23.55 11.82 -46.85
C GLU A 40 -23.69 10.77 -47.96
N ASN A 41 -24.70 10.94 -48.84
CA ASN A 41 -24.56 10.60 -50.25
C ASN A 41 -25.63 11.27 -51.15
N SER A 42 -25.21 11.63 -52.37
CA SER A 42 -25.99 11.91 -53.59
C SER A 42 -27.13 12.97 -53.60
N ASP A 43 -26.82 14.08 -54.30
CA ASP A 43 -27.59 14.66 -55.42
C ASP A 43 -29.01 15.24 -55.23
N ALA A 44 -29.08 16.58 -55.10
CA ALA A 44 -29.90 17.44 -56.00
C ALA A 44 -29.48 18.93 -55.90
N SER A 45 -29.74 19.70 -56.96
CA SER A 45 -29.58 21.17 -57.05
C SER A 45 -30.59 21.72 -58.09
N PRO A 46 -30.86 23.04 -58.19
CA PRO A 46 -30.31 24.18 -57.43
C PRO A 46 -31.39 25.14 -56.84
N GLY A 47 -30.99 26.15 -56.05
CA GLY A 47 -31.75 27.42 -56.01
C GLY A 47 -31.70 28.32 -54.76
N VAL A 48 -31.26 29.57 -54.98
CA VAL A 48 -31.75 30.83 -54.35
C VAL A 48 -31.36 31.16 -52.89
N VAL A 49 -30.51 32.22 -52.79
CA VAL A 49 -30.32 33.19 -51.68
C VAL A 49 -29.80 32.68 -50.32
N ALA A 50 -28.68 33.28 -49.89
CA ALA A 50 -28.16 33.18 -48.53
C ALA A 50 -28.64 34.33 -47.63
N SER A 51 -28.96 34.01 -46.38
CA SER A 51 -29.01 34.94 -45.24
C SER A 51 -28.20 34.36 -44.07
N SER A 52 -27.77 35.20 -43.13
CA SER A 52 -26.66 34.89 -42.22
C SER A 52 -27.08 34.14 -40.94
N GLU A 53 -26.15 33.37 -40.36
CA GLU A 53 -26.36 32.61 -39.11
C GLU A 53 -26.62 33.46 -37.85
N SER A 54 -26.57 34.80 -37.97
CA SER A 54 -26.76 35.74 -36.85
C SER A 54 -28.11 35.57 -36.14
N ASP A 55 -29.19 35.29 -36.88
CA ASP A 55 -30.55 35.29 -36.32
C ASP A 55 -30.85 34.07 -35.44
N ARG A 56 -30.13 32.95 -35.61
CA ARG A 56 -30.42 31.72 -34.85
C ARG A 56 -29.95 31.76 -33.40
N GLN A 57 -28.93 32.56 -33.06
CA GLN A 57 -28.48 32.68 -31.67
C GLN A 57 -29.39 33.60 -30.83
N GLY A 58 -29.94 34.67 -31.42
CA GLY A 58 -30.85 35.59 -30.70
C GLY A 58 -32.12 34.92 -30.18
N VAL A 59 -32.75 34.07 -31.00
CA VAL A 59 -33.99 33.35 -30.64
C VAL A 59 -33.81 32.39 -29.46
N SER A 60 -32.61 31.81 -29.29
CA SER A 60 -32.32 30.93 -28.16
C SER A 60 -32.09 31.67 -26.84
N LEU A 61 -31.67 32.94 -26.90
CA LEU A 61 -31.35 33.74 -25.71
C LEU A 61 -32.61 34.34 -25.09
N HIS A 62 -33.52 34.88 -25.92
CA HIS A 62 -34.83 35.39 -25.49
C HIS A 62 -35.67 34.34 -24.76
N ARG A 63 -35.66 33.08 -25.23
CA ARG A 63 -36.36 31.96 -24.56
C ARG A 63 -35.80 31.64 -23.18
N LEU A 64 -34.51 31.90 -22.94
CA LEU A 64 -33.87 31.67 -21.65
C LEU A 64 -34.25 32.76 -20.64
N GLU A 65 -34.26 34.02 -21.06
CA GLU A 65 -34.67 35.17 -20.25
C GLU A 65 -36.17 35.09 -19.87
N GLU A 66 -37.02 34.64 -20.80
CA GLU A 66 -38.44 34.44 -20.55
C GLU A 66 -38.72 33.32 -19.53
N LEU A 67 -37.93 32.24 -19.55
CA LEU A 67 -37.96 31.18 -18.52
C LEU A 67 -37.54 31.70 -17.14
N VAL A 68 -36.46 32.48 -17.06
CA VAL A 68 -35.98 33.09 -15.80
C VAL A 68 -37.01 34.07 -15.24
N ARG A 69 -37.66 34.87 -16.10
CA ARG A 69 -38.73 35.81 -15.71
C ARG A 69 -39.94 35.07 -15.11
N ASN A 70 -40.40 34.01 -15.75
CA ASN A 70 -41.51 33.19 -15.24
C ASN A 70 -41.18 32.53 -13.89
N LEU A 71 -39.97 31.99 -13.73
CA LEU A 71 -39.51 31.41 -12.45
C LEU A 71 -39.49 32.46 -11.32
N THR A 72 -39.02 33.67 -11.62
CA THR A 72 -38.99 34.79 -10.66
C THR A 72 -40.40 35.21 -10.23
N GLU A 73 -41.35 35.25 -11.16
CA GLU A 73 -42.76 35.60 -10.86
C GLU A 73 -43.45 34.51 -10.02
N VAL A 74 -43.13 33.23 -10.24
CA VAL A 74 -43.63 32.11 -9.40
C VAL A 74 -43.11 32.20 -7.97
N VAL A 75 -41.83 32.54 -7.76
CA VAL A 75 -41.27 32.75 -6.41
C VAL A 75 -41.95 33.92 -5.71
N ALA A 76 -42.11 35.06 -6.39
CA ALA A 76 -42.80 36.23 -5.81
C ALA A 76 -44.25 35.93 -5.40
N ARG A 77 -44.96 35.08 -6.15
CA ARG A 77 -46.33 34.62 -5.83
C ARG A 77 -46.38 33.61 -4.67
N LEU A 78 -45.27 32.93 -4.35
CA LEU A 78 -45.15 32.07 -3.18
C LEU A 78 -44.89 32.88 -1.91
N ASP A 79 -43.96 33.84 -1.95
CA ASP A 79 -43.67 34.72 -0.82
C ASP A 79 -44.90 35.58 -0.45
N ALA A 80 -45.60 36.14 -1.43
CA ALA A 80 -46.85 36.89 -1.19
C ALA A 80 -47.96 36.05 -0.51
N LYS A 81 -48.01 34.74 -0.77
CA LYS A 81 -48.95 33.82 -0.10
C LYS A 81 -48.53 33.45 1.32
N LEU A 82 -47.26 33.62 1.68
CA LEU A 82 -46.77 33.38 3.05
C LEU A 82 -46.97 34.59 3.97
N SER A 83 -47.21 35.79 3.42
CA SER A 83 -47.47 37.01 4.21
C SER A 83 -48.92 37.20 4.69
N GLU A 84 -49.89 36.46 4.17
CA GLU A 84 -51.32 36.67 4.46
C GLU A 84 -51.98 35.51 5.26
N THR A 85 -51.78 35.47 6.58
CA THR A 85 -52.76 34.85 7.50
C THR A 85 -52.58 35.31 8.96
N PRO A 86 -53.52 36.04 9.57
CA PRO A 86 -53.39 36.54 10.93
C PRO A 86 -54.19 35.71 11.96
N PHE A 87 -53.64 35.54 13.16
CA PHE A 87 -54.44 35.25 14.37
C PHE A 87 -53.96 36.08 15.57
N LYS A 88 -54.92 36.66 16.30
CA LYS A 88 -54.66 37.55 17.45
C LYS A 88 -54.97 36.84 18.77
N VAL A 89 -54.11 37.05 19.76
CA VAL A 89 -54.55 37.20 21.16
C VAL A 89 -53.81 38.41 21.75
N LYS A 90 -54.51 39.24 22.53
CA LYS A 90 -53.94 40.41 23.21
C LYS A 90 -54.37 40.36 24.68
N LYS A 91 -53.42 40.49 25.61
CA LYS A 91 -53.68 41.12 26.92
C LYS A 91 -52.38 41.62 27.54
N GLU A 92 -52.42 42.80 28.15
CA GLU A 92 -51.30 43.36 28.92
C GLU A 92 -51.15 42.69 30.30
N ILE A 93 -49.93 42.73 30.85
CA ILE A 93 -49.61 42.86 32.30
C ILE A 93 -48.14 43.34 32.42
N SER A 94 -47.71 43.74 33.63
CA SER A 94 -46.57 44.61 33.95
C SER A 94 -45.16 44.03 33.67
N ARG A 95 -44.17 44.92 33.75
CA ARG A 95 -42.83 44.77 33.13
C ARG A 95 -41.80 44.01 33.98
N ASP A 96 -42.13 43.71 35.23
CA ASP A 96 -41.15 43.39 36.27
C ASP A 96 -41.08 41.89 36.66
N GLU A 97 -41.87 41.01 36.02
CA GLU A 97 -41.80 39.54 36.23
C GLU A 97 -41.01 38.80 35.11
N ILE A 98 -40.39 39.52 34.17
CA ILE A 98 -39.77 38.91 32.98
C ILE A 98 -38.30 38.49 33.19
N GLU A 99 -37.60 39.00 34.22
CA GLU A 99 -36.19 38.63 34.46
C GLU A 99 -36.00 37.15 34.87
N GLU A 100 -37.00 36.47 35.46
CA GLU A 100 -36.87 35.06 35.84
C GLU A 100 -37.20 34.05 34.72
N LYS A 101 -37.84 34.48 33.62
CA LYS A 101 -38.26 33.59 32.50
C LYS A 101 -37.56 33.86 31.17
N ALA A 102 -36.53 34.70 31.15
CA ALA A 102 -35.68 34.94 29.97
C ALA A 102 -34.73 33.77 29.62
N LYS A 103 -34.65 32.71 30.45
CA LYS A 103 -33.90 31.47 30.13
C LYS A 103 -34.67 30.55 29.16
N ALA A 104 -34.89 31.01 27.93
CA ALA A 104 -35.56 30.25 26.87
C ALA A 104 -34.88 30.39 25.50
N PHE A 105 -34.20 29.33 25.07
CA PHE A 105 -33.80 29.03 23.69
C PHE A 105 -33.10 30.14 22.87
N SER A 106 -31.85 30.43 23.21
CA SER A 106 -30.87 30.76 22.18
C SER A 106 -30.62 29.51 21.32
N VAL A 107 -31.17 29.48 20.09
CA VAL A 107 -30.83 28.43 19.11
C VAL A 107 -29.44 28.72 18.56
N THR A 108 -28.40 28.21 19.23
CA THR A 108 -27.03 28.24 18.72
C THR A 108 -26.97 27.47 17.40
N LYS A 109 -26.63 28.18 16.34
CA LYS A 109 -26.67 27.68 14.97
C LYS A 109 -25.48 26.72 14.76
N TYR A 110 -25.70 25.42 14.95
CA TYR A 110 -24.66 24.38 14.86
C TYR A 110 -23.76 24.61 13.64
N SER A 111 -22.48 24.84 13.91
CA SER A 111 -21.53 25.38 12.95
C SER A 111 -20.58 24.27 12.47
N PRO A 112 -20.81 23.65 11.29
CA PRO A 112 -20.07 22.46 10.87
C PRO A 112 -18.61 22.70 10.49
N PHE A 113 -18.13 23.96 10.50
CA PHE A 113 -16.78 24.33 10.05
C PHE A 113 -15.65 23.58 10.79
N TRP A 114 -15.83 23.21 12.07
CA TRP A 114 -14.85 22.37 12.75
C TRP A 114 -14.89 20.92 12.23
N SER A 115 -16.06 20.28 12.24
CA SER A 115 -16.23 18.85 11.91
C SER A 115 -15.99 18.53 10.42
N GLU A 116 -16.18 19.49 9.51
CA GLU A 116 -15.72 19.42 8.12
C GLU A 116 -14.19 19.24 8.00
N ARG A 117 -13.43 19.92 8.86
CA ARG A 117 -11.98 20.15 8.71
C ARG A 117 -11.14 19.33 9.68
N PHE A 118 -11.73 18.93 10.79
CA PHE A 118 -11.17 18.09 11.84
C PHE A 118 -12.14 16.96 12.14
N GLU A 119 -11.77 15.76 11.69
CA GLU A 119 -12.53 14.53 11.91
C GLU A 119 -12.46 14.14 13.38
N PHE A 120 -13.59 14.25 14.08
CA PHE A 120 -13.73 13.69 15.43
C PHE A 120 -13.37 12.20 15.40
N THR A 121 -12.55 11.78 16.37
CA THR A 121 -12.06 10.40 16.49
C THR A 121 -12.47 9.78 17.81
N SER A 122 -12.38 10.52 18.91
CA SER A 122 -12.82 10.10 20.24
C SER A 122 -12.92 11.27 21.21
N ALA A 123 -13.66 11.09 22.31
CA ALA A 123 -13.57 11.93 23.49
C ALA A 123 -13.63 11.04 24.73
N VAL A 124 -12.88 11.43 25.75
CA VAL A 124 -12.84 10.79 27.08
C VAL A 124 -13.07 11.86 28.14
N LYS A 125 -13.59 11.46 29.30
CA LYS A 125 -13.69 12.32 30.47
C LYS A 125 -12.85 11.73 31.60
N LEU A 126 -11.89 12.51 32.07
CA LEU A 126 -11.14 12.23 33.29
C LEU A 126 -11.99 12.59 34.53
N ASP A 127 -11.65 11.96 35.65
CA ASP A 127 -12.12 12.31 37.00
C ASP A 127 -11.40 13.55 37.59
N SER A 128 -10.30 13.96 36.96
CA SER A 128 -9.40 15.05 37.35
C SER A 128 -9.12 16.02 36.19
N GLU A 129 -8.64 17.24 36.46
CA GLU A 129 -8.26 18.16 35.39
C GLU A 129 -6.94 17.72 34.71
N ALA A 130 -6.94 17.69 33.37
CA ALA A 130 -5.75 17.46 32.57
C ALA A 130 -4.81 18.68 32.64
N THR A 131 -3.55 18.45 32.98
CA THR A 131 -2.51 19.50 33.16
C THR A 131 -1.50 19.54 32.03
N CYS A 132 -1.21 18.40 31.39
CA CYS A 132 -0.40 18.34 30.17
C CYS A 132 -0.81 17.16 29.26
N ILE A 133 -0.50 17.27 27.95
CA ILE A 133 -0.77 16.22 26.96
C ILE A 133 0.48 15.99 26.11
N ASN A 134 0.88 14.73 25.93
CA ASN A 134 2.01 14.34 25.10
C ASN A 134 1.63 13.23 24.10
N VAL A 135 1.82 13.47 22.80
CA VAL A 135 1.59 12.44 21.78
C VAL A 135 2.82 11.53 21.70
N LEU A 136 2.61 10.24 21.97
CA LEU A 136 3.68 9.27 22.17
C LEU A 136 4.35 8.86 20.83
N PRO A 137 5.63 8.41 20.85
CA PRO A 137 6.41 8.17 19.65
C PRO A 137 6.05 6.87 18.92
N PHE A 138 5.25 5.99 19.54
CA PHE A 138 4.72 4.77 18.95
C PHE A 138 3.88 5.08 17.70
N ARG A 139 4.33 4.60 16.54
CA ARG A 139 3.61 4.72 15.27
C ARG A 139 2.93 3.40 14.91
N ASP A 140 1.71 3.48 14.36
CA ASP A 140 1.03 2.35 13.76
C ASP A 140 1.67 1.96 12.41
N HIS A 141 1.14 0.89 11.80
CA HIS A 141 1.60 0.40 10.50
C HIS A 141 1.34 1.38 9.34
N GLU A 142 0.59 2.46 9.57
CA GLU A 142 0.34 3.54 8.61
C GLU A 142 1.29 4.73 8.80
N GLY A 143 1.94 4.82 9.96
CA GLY A 143 2.83 5.90 10.37
C GLY A 143 2.17 6.98 11.26
N PHE A 144 0.92 6.82 11.67
CA PHE A 144 0.26 7.73 12.62
C PHE A 144 0.58 7.34 14.07
N SER A 145 0.55 8.28 15.01
CA SER A 145 0.71 7.91 16.43
C SER A 145 -0.44 7.00 16.91
N LYS A 146 -0.07 5.93 17.63
CA LYS A 146 -1.00 4.98 18.26
C LYS A 146 -1.66 5.56 19.50
N TYR A 147 -0.83 6.14 20.37
CA TYR A 147 -1.17 6.49 21.74
C TYR A 147 -0.88 7.97 22.04
N PHE A 148 -1.57 8.50 23.04
CA PHE A 148 -1.21 9.76 23.70
C PHE A 148 -1.26 9.58 25.22
N ALA A 149 -0.41 10.33 25.92
CA ALA A 149 -0.39 10.39 27.37
C ALA A 149 -0.97 11.73 27.84
N VAL A 150 -1.70 11.70 28.95
CA VAL A 150 -2.25 12.89 29.63
C VAL A 150 -1.77 12.84 31.08
N GLY A 151 -1.18 13.93 31.55
CA GLY A 151 -0.92 14.16 32.97
C GLY A 151 -2.07 14.93 33.60
N ASP A 152 -2.34 14.70 34.88
CA ASP A 152 -3.40 15.38 35.64
C ASP A 152 -2.87 16.29 36.76
N SER A 153 -3.78 16.84 37.56
CA SER A 153 -3.48 17.64 38.76
C SER A 153 -3.14 16.83 40.01
N SER A 154 -3.33 15.50 40.02
CA SER A 154 -3.01 14.63 41.16
C SER A 154 -1.61 14.00 41.08
N GLY A 155 -0.98 13.98 39.90
CA GLY A 155 0.29 13.30 39.67
C GLY A 155 0.15 11.93 38.97
N ARG A 156 -1.01 11.64 38.36
CA ARG A 156 -1.24 10.47 37.50
C ARG A 156 -0.89 10.75 36.05
N VAL A 157 -0.52 9.69 35.33
CA VAL A 157 -0.42 9.64 33.87
C VAL A 157 -1.43 8.63 33.33
N PHE A 158 -2.32 9.09 32.48
CA PHE A 158 -3.22 8.24 31.70
C PHE A 158 -2.61 8.01 30.30
N VAL A 159 -2.60 6.78 29.81
CA VAL A 159 -2.19 6.44 28.44
C VAL A 159 -3.39 5.92 27.67
N PHE A 160 -3.76 6.64 26.61
CA PHE A 160 -4.91 6.37 25.76
C PHE A 160 -4.51 5.82 24.40
N LEU A 161 -5.31 4.89 23.88
CA LEU A 161 -5.33 4.55 22.46
C LEU A 161 -6.11 5.64 21.67
N ARG A 162 -5.76 5.84 20.39
CA ARG A 162 -6.33 6.89 19.53
C ARG A 162 -7.87 6.89 19.42
N ASN A 163 -8.54 5.76 19.67
CA ASN A 163 -10.00 5.61 19.70
C ASN A 163 -10.65 6.00 21.04
N GLY A 164 -9.87 6.33 22.07
CA GLY A 164 -10.36 6.73 23.40
C GLY A 164 -10.17 5.69 24.50
N ASP A 165 -9.72 4.47 24.20
CA ASP A 165 -9.55 3.43 25.23
C ASP A 165 -8.42 3.81 26.20
N VAL A 166 -8.71 3.81 27.51
CA VAL A 166 -7.68 3.86 28.57
C VAL A 166 -6.93 2.53 28.55
N LEU A 167 -5.63 2.56 28.26
CA LEU A 167 -4.77 1.36 28.35
C LEU A 167 -3.94 1.33 29.63
N VAL A 168 -3.67 2.51 30.21
CA VAL A 168 -2.94 2.65 31.48
C VAL A 168 -3.52 3.82 32.27
N GLU A 169 -3.81 3.60 33.54
CA GLU A 169 -3.82 4.64 34.57
C GLU A 169 -2.61 4.39 35.48
N PHE A 170 -1.71 5.38 35.61
CA PHE A 170 -0.43 5.21 36.28
C PHE A 170 -0.19 6.32 37.32
N PHE A 171 -0.19 5.96 38.59
CA PHE A 171 0.21 6.82 39.69
C PHE A 171 1.73 6.99 39.66
N THR A 172 2.22 8.23 39.51
CA THR A 172 3.66 8.49 39.66
C THR A 172 4.03 8.61 41.13
N THR A 173 5.32 8.53 41.47
CA THR A 173 5.81 8.69 42.86
C THR A 173 5.94 10.16 43.29
N CYS A 174 5.02 11.02 42.86
CA CYS A 174 4.94 12.42 43.28
C CYS A 174 3.53 12.95 43.07
N ASP A 175 2.81 13.18 44.18
CA ASP A 175 1.41 13.63 44.22
C ASP A 175 1.30 15.14 43.93
N SER A 176 1.84 15.58 42.79
CA SER A 176 2.00 16.97 42.38
C SER A 176 1.68 17.15 40.90
N PRO A 177 0.94 18.20 40.50
CA PRO A 177 0.52 18.43 39.12
C PRO A 177 1.62 18.26 38.07
N ILE A 178 1.33 17.50 37.01
CA ILE A 178 2.30 17.22 35.94
C ILE A 178 2.31 18.39 34.94
N THR A 179 3.25 19.30 35.14
CA THR A 179 3.32 20.60 34.43
C THR A 179 4.11 20.52 33.12
N ALA A 180 4.95 19.49 32.93
CA ALA A 180 5.61 19.20 31.67
C ALA A 180 5.72 17.69 31.42
N MET A 181 5.62 17.26 30.15
CA MET A 181 5.83 15.87 29.77
C MET A 181 6.52 15.77 28.40
N VAL A 182 7.56 14.94 28.31
CA VAL A 182 8.23 14.60 27.05
C VAL A 182 8.43 13.09 26.92
N SER A 183 8.31 12.55 25.71
CA SER A 183 8.48 11.13 25.42
C SER A 183 9.50 10.88 24.31
N TYR A 184 10.19 9.73 24.38
CA TYR A 184 11.18 9.33 23.39
C TYR A 184 11.26 7.80 23.23
N MET A 185 11.56 7.33 22.02
CA MET A 185 11.67 5.90 21.74
C MET A 185 12.96 5.32 22.36
N SER A 186 12.91 4.09 22.87
CA SER A 186 14.08 3.28 23.20
C SER A 186 14.86 2.87 21.93
N VAL A 187 16.01 2.21 22.11
CA VAL A 187 16.71 1.52 21.00
C VAL A 187 15.86 0.35 20.49
N TYR A 188 15.10 -0.29 21.40
CA TYR A 188 14.09 -1.29 21.10
C TYR A 188 12.76 -0.60 20.76
N LYS A 189 12.23 -0.80 19.56
CA LYS A 189 11.09 -0.02 19.02
C LYS A 189 9.74 -0.27 19.71
N ASN A 190 9.67 -1.26 20.60
CA ASN A 190 8.52 -1.60 21.42
C ASN A 190 8.59 -0.99 22.84
N GLU A 191 9.65 -0.26 23.17
CA GLU A 191 9.72 0.52 24.41
C GLU A 191 9.84 2.01 24.09
N SER A 192 9.16 2.84 24.89
CA SER A 192 9.41 4.27 24.97
C SER A 192 9.63 4.69 26.42
N PHE A 193 10.27 5.83 26.62
CA PHE A 193 10.40 6.47 27.91
C PHE A 193 9.54 7.73 27.93
N VAL A 194 8.88 7.96 29.06
CA VAL A 194 8.07 9.15 29.34
C VAL A 194 8.71 9.84 30.53
N VAL A 195 9.06 11.11 30.38
CA VAL A 195 9.60 11.94 31.47
C VAL A 195 8.51 12.91 31.89
N THR A 196 8.17 12.91 33.18
CA THR A 196 7.22 13.84 33.79
C THR A 196 7.97 14.87 34.64
N GLY A 197 7.62 16.14 34.47
CA GLY A 197 8.08 17.25 35.29
C GLY A 197 6.89 17.79 36.09
N HIS A 198 7.07 17.94 37.40
CA HIS A 198 6.00 18.24 38.35
C HIS A 198 6.09 19.69 38.84
N GLN A 199 4.99 20.21 39.38
CA GLN A 199 4.95 21.56 39.95
C GLN A 199 5.89 21.73 41.17
N SER A 200 6.17 20.64 41.88
CA SER A 200 7.20 20.51 42.94
C SER A 200 8.65 20.56 42.43
N GLY A 201 8.88 20.78 41.13
CA GLY A 201 10.20 20.73 40.51
C GLY A 201 10.77 19.31 40.32
N VAL A 202 10.11 18.28 40.88
CA VAL A 202 10.48 16.88 40.74
C VAL A 202 10.40 16.45 39.26
N ILE A 203 11.39 15.66 38.81
CA ILE A 203 11.38 15.03 37.50
C ILE A 203 11.48 13.51 37.68
N LEU A 204 10.60 12.76 37.01
CA LEU A 204 10.55 11.29 37.05
C LEU A 204 10.72 10.70 35.64
N LEU A 205 11.38 9.55 35.57
CA LEU A 205 11.53 8.74 34.37
C LEU A 205 10.65 7.49 34.46
N HIS A 206 9.74 7.32 33.51
CA HIS A 206 8.89 6.14 33.37
C HIS A 206 9.23 5.39 32.09
N ARG A 207 9.07 4.07 32.10
CA ARG A 207 9.23 3.20 30.93
C ARG A 207 7.85 2.67 30.54
N LEU A 208 7.55 2.73 29.25
CA LEU A 208 6.27 2.36 28.66
C LEU A 208 6.53 1.33 27.56
N ARG A 209 6.02 0.11 27.76
CA ARG A 209 6.30 -1.07 26.93
C ARG A 209 5.04 -1.52 26.19
N GLU A 210 5.16 -1.68 24.88
CA GLU A 210 4.20 -2.40 24.05
C GLU A 210 4.55 -3.90 24.10
N GLY A 211 3.63 -4.72 24.62
CA GLY A 211 3.83 -6.15 24.86
C GLY A 211 2.73 -7.02 24.27
N SER A 212 2.97 -8.33 24.23
CA SER A 212 2.02 -9.35 23.82
C SER A 212 1.70 -10.28 24.99
N ILE A 213 0.78 -9.85 25.87
CA ILE A 213 0.32 -10.65 27.02
C ILE A 213 -1.03 -11.28 26.64
N GLY A 214 -1.00 -12.54 26.21
CA GLY A 214 -2.21 -13.29 25.81
C GLY A 214 -2.71 -12.94 24.41
N GLU A 215 -4.02 -13.01 24.20
CA GLU A 215 -4.67 -12.84 22.90
C GLU A 215 -4.83 -11.38 22.47
N ASP A 216 -4.64 -10.41 23.39
CA ASP A 216 -4.80 -8.98 23.15
C ASP A 216 -3.53 -8.32 22.60
N TRP A 217 -3.59 -7.96 21.31
CA TRP A 217 -2.47 -7.38 20.55
C TRP A 217 -2.12 -5.92 20.88
N ASN A 218 -2.70 -5.34 21.95
CA ASN A 218 -2.54 -3.94 22.33
C ASN A 218 -2.09 -3.74 23.80
N SER A 219 -1.63 -4.78 24.51
CA SER A 219 -1.24 -4.62 25.92
C SER A 219 -0.07 -3.64 26.08
N VAL A 220 -0.28 -2.56 26.82
CA VAL A 220 0.72 -1.54 27.14
C VAL A 220 0.93 -1.51 28.65
N VAL A 221 2.18 -1.57 29.10
CA VAL A 221 2.55 -1.57 30.52
C VAL A 221 3.44 -0.37 30.82
N MET A 222 3.12 0.39 31.86
CA MET A 222 3.92 1.52 32.34
C MET A 222 4.54 1.17 33.71
N GLU A 223 5.80 1.54 33.91
CA GLU A 223 6.55 1.28 35.13
C GLU A 223 7.48 2.46 35.47
N ASN A 224 7.63 2.77 36.76
CA ASN A 224 8.58 3.81 37.20
C ASN A 224 10.01 3.28 37.06
N VAL A 225 10.89 4.04 36.41
CA VAL A 225 12.33 3.73 36.33
C VAL A 225 13.07 4.44 37.46
N GLY A 226 12.62 5.62 37.87
CA GLY A 226 13.11 6.37 39.03
C GLY A 226 13.13 7.88 38.82
N LYS A 227 13.48 8.58 39.91
CA LYS A 227 13.64 10.04 40.00
C LYS A 227 14.95 10.50 39.33
N PHE A 228 15.02 11.78 38.96
CA PHE A 228 16.27 12.45 38.59
C PHE A 228 16.96 13.07 39.80
N ASP A 229 18.28 13.05 39.81
CA ASP A 229 19.06 13.52 40.97
C ASP A 229 18.94 15.04 41.17
N GLY A 230 18.83 15.50 42.41
CA GLY A 230 18.83 16.93 42.75
C GLY A 230 17.56 17.71 42.40
N THR A 231 16.43 17.03 42.16
CA THR A 231 15.13 17.67 41.85
C THR A 231 14.18 17.76 43.06
N GLU A 232 14.70 17.84 44.29
CA GLU A 232 13.86 17.63 45.50
C GLU A 232 13.28 18.91 46.10
N ASP A 233 13.94 20.06 45.91
CA ASP A 233 13.44 21.40 46.26
C ASP A 233 13.44 22.32 45.02
N GLY A 234 12.92 21.81 43.89
CA GLY A 234 12.95 22.51 42.61
C GLY A 234 11.81 23.51 42.43
N LEU A 235 12.05 24.57 41.64
CA LEU A 235 10.96 25.37 41.08
C LEU A 235 10.20 24.54 40.02
N GLN A 236 8.91 24.83 39.85
CA GLN A 236 8.03 24.20 38.85
C GLN A 236 8.72 23.99 37.50
N VAL A 237 8.66 22.76 36.99
CA VAL A 237 9.19 22.43 35.66
C VAL A 237 8.26 23.04 34.60
N THR A 238 8.81 23.84 33.68
CA THR A 238 8.02 24.53 32.65
C THR A 238 8.31 24.06 31.23
N LEU A 239 9.48 23.46 30.98
CA LEU A 239 9.80 22.78 29.71
C LEU A 239 10.58 21.50 29.96
N LEU A 240 10.33 20.49 29.13
CA LEU A 240 11.16 19.29 28.98
C LEU A 240 11.39 19.00 27.49
N GLU A 241 12.64 18.74 27.10
CA GLU A 241 13.00 18.27 25.74
C GLU A 241 14.13 17.24 25.81
N VAL A 242 14.20 16.35 24.82
CA VAL A 242 15.22 15.29 24.73
C VAL A 242 16.16 15.56 23.56
N HIS A 243 17.45 15.71 23.85
CA HIS A 243 18.50 15.92 22.86
C HIS A 243 19.33 14.66 22.64
N HIS A 244 19.82 14.45 21.41
CA HIS A 244 20.56 13.25 21.00
C HIS A 244 21.95 13.62 20.47
N VAL A 245 23.01 13.11 21.11
CA VAL A 245 24.41 13.31 20.68
C VAL A 245 25.03 11.95 20.36
N GLY A 246 25.11 11.62 19.07
CA GLY A 246 25.61 10.33 18.60
C GLY A 246 24.70 9.17 19.02
N ARG A 247 25.06 8.49 20.11
CA ARG A 247 24.25 7.44 20.76
C ARG A 247 23.71 7.81 22.14
N VAL A 248 24.17 8.93 22.72
CA VAL A 248 23.80 9.37 24.08
C VAL A 248 22.58 10.28 24.02
N ARG A 249 21.64 10.13 24.95
CA ARG A 249 20.54 11.06 25.17
C ARG A 249 20.80 11.95 26.39
N TYR A 250 20.36 13.20 26.27
CA TYR A 250 20.33 14.17 27.34
C TYR A 250 18.91 14.68 27.51
N ILE A 251 18.44 14.75 28.75
CA ILE A 251 17.15 15.33 29.10
C ILE A 251 17.42 16.77 29.53
N LEU A 252 16.77 17.74 28.89
CA LEU A 252 16.87 19.15 29.26
C LEU A 252 15.57 19.56 29.95
N ALA A 253 15.68 20.16 31.13
CA ALA A 253 14.58 20.76 31.86
C ALA A 253 14.82 22.27 32.02
N ALA A 254 13.75 23.06 31.90
CA ALA A 254 13.73 24.47 32.28
C ALA A 254 12.73 24.65 33.43
N ASP A 255 13.17 25.25 34.53
CA ASP A 255 12.29 25.61 35.65
C ASP A 255 11.62 26.98 35.44
N LEU A 256 10.78 27.41 36.40
CA LEU A 256 10.05 28.67 36.35
C LEU A 256 10.96 29.93 36.35
N SER A 257 12.19 29.84 36.89
CA SER A 257 13.20 30.91 36.81
C SER A 257 13.92 30.96 35.45
N GLY A 258 13.72 29.94 34.60
CA GLY A 258 14.40 29.79 33.32
C GLY A 258 15.76 29.08 33.41
N LYS A 259 16.21 28.68 34.61
CA LYS A 259 17.42 27.86 34.79
C LYS A 259 17.28 26.56 34.02
N LEU A 260 18.28 26.28 33.17
CA LEU A 260 18.37 25.04 32.41
C LEU A 260 19.20 24.02 33.18
N THR A 261 18.63 22.85 33.43
CA THR A 261 19.35 21.69 33.98
C THR A 261 19.36 20.58 32.94
N VAL A 262 20.56 20.05 32.68
CA VAL A 262 20.78 18.93 31.77
C VAL A 262 21.06 17.68 32.60
N PHE A 263 20.37 16.60 32.29
CA PHE A 263 20.54 15.29 32.90
C PHE A 263 21.03 14.27 31.88
N THR A 264 21.80 13.29 32.35
CA THR A 264 22.19 12.12 31.57
C THR A 264 21.04 11.11 31.48
N GLU A 265 21.13 10.18 30.54
CA GLU A 265 20.22 9.02 30.45
C GLU A 265 20.23 8.14 31.73
N ASN A 266 21.29 8.21 32.55
CA ASN A 266 21.38 7.50 33.84
C ASN A 266 20.61 8.22 34.98
N ARG A 267 20.00 9.37 34.68
CA ARG A 267 19.26 10.29 35.58
C ARG A 267 20.11 11.22 36.46
N THR A 268 21.43 11.16 36.31
CA THR A 268 22.35 12.07 37.01
C THR A 268 22.35 13.46 36.38
N VAL A 269 22.58 14.51 37.18
CA VAL A 269 22.84 15.86 36.66
C VAL A 269 24.15 15.85 35.86
N TYR A 270 24.09 16.33 34.62
CA TYR A 270 25.26 16.59 33.77
C TYR A 270 25.76 18.03 33.95
N GLY A 271 24.86 18.97 34.21
CA GLY A 271 25.18 20.34 34.61
C GLY A 271 23.95 21.26 34.57
N SER A 272 24.06 22.46 35.13
CA SER A 272 23.01 23.48 35.05
C SER A 272 23.57 24.86 34.73
N VAL A 273 22.81 25.67 34.00
CA VAL A 273 23.17 27.04 33.60
C VAL A 273 21.92 27.89 33.42
N THR A 274 21.96 29.15 33.84
CA THR A 274 20.84 30.09 33.72
C THR A 274 21.05 31.01 32.51
N PRO A 275 20.15 31.03 31.51
CA PRO A 275 20.17 32.00 30.40
C PRO A 275 19.79 33.41 30.88
N THR A 276 20.08 34.44 30.09
CA THR A 276 19.76 35.84 30.44
C THR A 276 18.30 36.20 30.13
N SER A 277 17.63 35.42 29.28
CA SER A 277 16.20 35.54 28.99
C SER A 277 15.53 34.17 29.03
N ARG A 278 14.31 34.11 29.59
CA ARG A 278 13.63 32.84 29.88
C ARG A 278 13.39 32.01 28.59
N PRO A 279 13.79 30.73 28.55
CA PRO A 279 13.47 29.83 27.43
C PRO A 279 11.98 29.56 27.32
N LEU A 280 11.46 29.62 26.09
CA LEU A 280 10.04 29.39 25.77
C LEU A 280 9.82 28.10 24.98
N VAL A 281 10.75 27.71 24.10
CA VAL A 281 10.65 26.44 23.35
C VAL A 281 12.02 25.99 22.82
N PHE A 282 12.27 24.68 22.84
CA PHE A 282 13.47 24.07 22.26
C PHE A 282 13.29 23.63 20.80
N LEU A 283 14.34 23.81 20.00
CA LEU A 283 14.42 23.30 18.64
C LEU A 283 14.76 21.80 18.65
N LYS A 284 13.74 20.95 18.48
CA LYS A 284 13.87 19.48 18.44
C LYS A 284 15.11 19.01 17.69
N GLN A 285 15.94 18.21 18.38
CA GLN A 285 17.21 17.66 17.89
C GLN A 285 18.33 18.69 17.62
N ARG A 286 18.27 19.90 18.20
CA ARG A 286 19.41 20.83 18.35
C ARG A 286 19.46 21.39 19.77
N LEU A 287 20.63 21.87 20.19
CA LEU A 287 20.80 22.60 21.45
C LEU A 287 20.57 24.10 21.23
N LEU A 288 19.41 24.43 20.63
CA LEU A 288 18.97 25.78 20.31
C LEU A 288 17.56 25.96 20.89
N PHE A 289 17.29 27.13 21.44
CA PHE A 289 15.99 27.49 22.02
C PHE A 289 15.63 28.95 21.69
N LEU A 290 14.33 29.25 21.72
CA LEU A 290 13.82 30.62 21.64
C LEU A 290 13.56 31.13 23.07
N THR A 291 13.78 32.42 23.29
CA THR A 291 13.54 33.13 24.56
C THR A 291 12.56 34.28 24.33
N GLU A 292 12.16 34.98 25.40
CA GLU A 292 11.26 36.14 25.30
C GLU A 292 11.83 37.28 24.44
N THR A 293 13.16 37.48 24.43
CA THR A 293 13.85 38.55 23.69
C THR A 293 14.61 38.08 22.45
N GLY A 294 14.80 36.76 22.26
CA GLY A 294 15.84 36.28 21.39
C GLY A 294 15.86 34.77 21.16
N ALA A 295 17.07 34.26 20.97
CA ALA A 295 17.37 32.84 20.87
C ALA A 295 18.67 32.53 21.61
N GLY A 296 18.75 31.34 22.19
CA GLY A 296 19.93 30.82 22.87
C GLY A 296 20.42 29.51 22.26
N SER A 297 21.70 29.24 22.45
CA SER A 297 22.36 27.98 22.16
C SER A 297 23.07 27.48 23.41
N LEU A 298 23.09 26.16 23.65
CA LEU A 298 23.79 25.54 24.77
C LEU A 298 24.91 24.63 24.23
N ASP A 299 26.16 24.91 24.60
CA ASP A 299 27.25 23.96 24.37
C ASP A 299 27.36 23.00 25.56
N LEU A 300 27.02 21.72 25.33
CA LEU A 300 27.17 20.66 26.33
C LEU A 300 28.63 20.38 26.71
N ARG A 301 29.63 20.76 25.92
CA ARG A 301 31.04 20.54 26.29
C ARG A 301 31.50 21.49 27.38
N SER A 302 31.10 22.76 27.32
CA SER A 302 31.50 23.79 28.27
C SER A 302 30.40 24.21 29.26
N MET A 303 29.18 23.71 29.09
CA MET A 303 27.97 24.14 29.79
C MET A 303 27.74 25.66 29.74
N LYS A 304 28.16 26.29 28.64
CA LYS A 304 27.96 27.73 28.37
C LYS A 304 26.80 27.95 27.42
N ILE A 305 26.05 29.02 27.67
CA ILE A 305 25.05 29.54 26.74
C ILE A 305 25.70 30.63 25.89
N LYS A 306 25.37 30.66 24.60
CA LYS A 306 25.54 31.83 23.73
C LYS A 306 24.16 32.28 23.26
N GLU A 307 23.84 33.55 23.44
CA GLU A 307 22.55 34.16 23.08
C GLU A 307 22.70 35.12 21.88
N SER A 308 21.57 35.39 21.23
CA SER A 308 21.39 36.43 20.22
C SER A 308 19.98 36.98 20.33
N GLU A 309 19.82 38.30 20.34
CA GLU A 309 18.52 38.93 20.11
C GLU A 309 17.94 38.52 18.74
N CYS A 310 16.62 38.61 18.59
CA CYS A 310 15.94 38.37 17.32
C CYS A 310 15.79 39.68 16.52
N GLU A 311 16.52 39.78 15.39
CA GLU A 311 16.42 40.89 14.44
C GLU A 311 14.93 41.14 14.06
N GLY A 312 14.34 42.25 14.51
CA GLY A 312 12.96 42.65 14.20
C GLY A 312 11.88 42.40 15.25
N LEU A 313 12.22 42.05 16.50
CA LEU A 313 11.24 42.10 17.61
C LEU A 313 10.89 43.54 18.02
N ASN A 314 11.82 44.50 17.89
CA ASN A 314 11.62 45.92 18.21
C ASN A 314 11.10 46.14 19.65
N HIS A 315 11.82 45.58 20.63
CA HIS A 315 11.52 45.60 22.08
C HIS A 315 10.21 44.92 22.54
N SER A 316 9.33 44.45 21.66
CA SER A 316 8.19 43.61 22.09
C SER A 316 8.67 42.23 22.53
N LEU A 317 8.26 41.78 23.72
CA LEU A 317 8.58 40.44 24.23
C LEU A 317 7.69 39.39 23.54
N ALA A 318 8.28 38.24 23.20
CA ALA A 318 7.51 37.05 22.85
C ALA A 318 7.00 36.36 24.13
N ARG A 319 5.73 35.92 24.12
CA ARG A 319 5.09 35.17 25.21
C ARG A 319 5.09 33.67 24.99
N SER A 320 4.94 33.25 23.74
CA SER A 320 4.85 31.85 23.36
C SER A 320 5.38 31.63 21.95
N TYR A 321 5.87 30.42 21.69
CA TYR A 321 6.42 30.00 20.40
C TYR A 321 6.11 28.53 20.11
N VAL A 322 5.91 28.22 18.82
CA VAL A 322 5.88 26.84 18.31
C VAL A 322 6.68 26.72 17.01
N PHE A 323 7.49 25.67 16.90
CA PHE A 323 8.22 25.36 15.67
C PHE A 323 7.31 24.74 14.60
N ASP A 324 7.51 25.14 13.34
CA ASP A 324 6.82 24.61 12.17
C ASP A 324 7.01 23.08 12.07
N ALA A 325 5.94 22.37 11.69
CA ALA A 325 5.93 20.92 11.59
C ALA A 325 6.82 20.37 10.46
N SER A 326 7.08 21.17 9.42
CA SER A 326 7.85 20.80 8.22
C SER A 326 9.24 21.45 8.21
N GLU A 327 9.32 22.74 8.56
CA GLU A 327 10.54 23.53 8.46
C GLU A 327 11.19 23.74 9.83
N ARG A 328 12.16 22.89 10.20
CA ARG A 328 12.78 22.90 11.54
C ARG A 328 13.33 24.25 11.99
N SER A 329 13.86 25.07 11.08
CA SER A 329 14.44 26.39 11.38
C SER A 329 13.41 27.49 11.63
N LYS A 330 12.11 27.19 11.51
CA LYS A 330 11.03 28.17 11.39
C LYS A 330 10.07 28.05 12.57
N ALA A 331 9.69 29.18 13.15
CA ALA A 331 8.79 29.23 14.29
C ALA A 331 7.71 30.30 14.12
N TYR A 332 6.61 30.11 14.84
CA TYR A 332 5.53 31.06 14.99
C TYR A 332 5.41 31.42 16.46
N GLY A 333 5.19 32.69 16.78
CA GLY A 333 5.01 33.14 18.16
C GLY A 333 4.02 34.27 18.29
N PHE A 334 3.72 34.63 19.54
CA PHE A 334 2.83 35.72 19.90
C PHE A 334 3.55 36.72 20.81
N THR A 335 3.40 38.02 20.57
CA THR A 335 4.05 39.09 21.37
C THR A 335 3.13 39.68 22.44
N SER A 336 3.72 40.37 23.41
CA SER A 336 3.03 41.23 24.39
C SER A 336 2.05 42.23 23.76
N GLU A 337 2.31 42.66 22.52
CA GLU A 337 1.56 43.71 21.82
C GLU A 337 0.35 43.20 21.03
N GLY A 338 0.03 41.90 21.13
CA GLY A 338 -1.06 41.27 20.40
C GLY A 338 -0.72 40.91 18.94
N GLU A 339 0.53 40.47 18.67
CA GLU A 339 1.02 40.29 17.30
C GLU A 339 1.54 38.87 17.05
N ILE A 340 1.11 38.28 15.94
CA ILE A 340 1.66 37.02 15.44
C ILE A 340 2.95 37.32 14.68
N ILE A 341 4.04 36.70 15.14
CA ILE A 341 5.37 36.77 14.52
C ILE A 341 5.74 35.44 13.87
N HIS A 342 6.44 35.53 12.74
CA HIS A 342 7.08 34.42 12.03
C HIS A 342 8.58 34.62 12.14
N VAL A 343 9.27 33.68 12.79
CA VAL A 343 10.68 33.76 13.14
C VAL A 343 11.47 32.67 12.41
N LEU A 344 12.68 33.01 11.97
CA LEU A 344 13.60 32.10 11.31
C LEU A 344 14.94 32.07 12.05
N LEU A 345 15.32 30.89 12.55
CA LEU A 345 16.63 30.57 13.10
C LEU A 345 17.55 30.09 11.97
N LEU A 346 18.50 30.94 11.59
CA LEU A 346 19.52 30.62 10.60
C LEU A 346 20.79 30.12 11.30
N GLY A 347 21.54 29.20 10.66
CA GLY A 347 22.87 28.77 11.11
C GLY A 347 22.92 27.45 11.90
N ASP A 348 23.95 27.32 12.73
CA ASP A 348 24.25 26.16 13.59
C ASP A 348 24.38 26.56 15.08
N ILE A 349 24.75 25.62 15.95
CA ILE A 349 24.84 25.86 17.40
C ILE A 349 25.92 26.90 17.75
N MET A 350 26.99 27.00 16.96
CA MET A 350 28.08 27.95 17.21
C MET A 350 27.78 29.34 16.63
N ASN A 351 27.10 29.38 15.47
CA ASN A 351 26.86 30.58 14.67
C ASN A 351 25.41 30.62 14.18
N PHE A 352 24.48 30.81 15.11
CA PHE A 352 23.08 31.09 14.78
C PHE A 352 22.80 32.59 14.67
N LYS A 353 21.70 32.92 13.97
CA LYS A 353 21.03 34.23 14.00
C LYS A 353 19.52 34.02 14.09
N CYS A 354 18.86 34.80 14.93
CA CYS A 354 17.40 34.87 14.97
C CYS A 354 16.90 36.10 14.19
N ARG A 355 15.85 35.92 13.37
CA ARG A 355 15.23 37.03 12.62
C ARG A 355 13.73 36.87 12.45
N VAL A 356 12.98 37.92 12.74
CA VAL A 356 11.55 38.05 12.41
C VAL A 356 11.42 38.29 10.90
N ARG A 357 10.56 37.50 10.24
CA ARG A 357 10.30 37.55 8.79
C ARG A 357 8.96 38.21 8.44
N SER A 358 7.97 38.09 9.32
CA SER A 358 6.73 38.88 9.25
C SER A 358 6.18 39.07 10.66
N LYS A 359 5.63 40.26 10.92
CA LYS A 359 5.02 40.68 12.18
C LYS A 359 3.64 41.24 11.85
N LYS A 360 2.59 40.78 12.55
CA LYS A 360 1.18 41.05 12.18
C LYS A 360 0.30 41.16 13.42
N LYS A 361 -0.20 42.36 13.71
CA LYS A 361 -1.16 42.59 14.80
C LYS A 361 -2.49 41.88 14.52
N VAL A 362 -3.08 41.28 15.56
CA VAL A 362 -4.35 40.54 15.49
C VAL A 362 -5.22 40.97 16.68
N GLN A 363 -6.52 41.12 16.45
CA GLN A 363 -7.50 41.30 17.52
C GLN A 363 -7.80 39.92 18.13
N MET A 364 -6.98 39.52 19.10
CA MET A 364 -7.07 38.26 19.82
C MET A 364 -6.42 38.46 21.20
N GLU A 365 -7.04 37.89 22.24
CA GLU A 365 -6.50 37.90 23.59
C GLU A 365 -5.26 36.99 23.73
N GLU A 366 -4.59 37.04 24.89
CA GLU A 366 -3.37 36.25 25.12
C GLU A 366 -3.67 34.74 24.97
N PRO A 367 -2.96 34.03 24.06
CA PRO A 367 -3.28 32.65 23.74
C PRO A 367 -2.71 31.71 24.79
N VAL A 368 -3.57 30.81 25.29
CA VAL A 368 -3.23 29.77 26.26
C VAL A 368 -2.25 28.76 25.67
N ALA A 369 -2.43 28.38 24.40
CA ALA A 369 -1.57 27.40 23.75
C ALA A 369 -1.47 27.58 22.22
N LEU A 370 -0.29 27.26 21.68
CA LEU A 370 0.01 27.28 20.24
C LEU A 370 0.47 25.88 19.82
N GLN A 371 -0.07 25.33 18.73
CA GLN A 371 0.40 24.06 18.17
C GLN A 371 0.47 24.08 16.65
N ALA A 372 1.54 23.52 16.11
CA ALA A 372 1.72 23.34 14.67
C ALA A 372 1.32 21.93 14.22
N ILE A 373 0.68 21.86 13.06
CA ILE A 373 0.56 20.65 12.23
C ILE A 373 1.03 20.97 10.81
N LYS A 374 1.04 19.98 9.92
CA LYS A 374 1.66 20.09 8.62
C LYS A 374 0.97 21.10 7.70
N GLY A 375 1.54 22.30 7.62
CA GLY A 375 1.02 23.41 6.82
C GLY A 375 -0.03 24.27 7.53
N TYR A 376 -0.32 24.04 8.81
CA TYR A 376 -1.29 24.82 9.59
C TYR A 376 -0.79 25.12 11.00
N LEU A 377 -1.05 26.34 11.46
CA LEU A 377 -0.82 26.79 12.83
C LEU A 377 -2.17 26.92 13.53
N LEU A 378 -2.31 26.29 14.70
CA LEU A 378 -3.46 26.44 15.57
C LEU A 378 -3.06 27.28 16.78
N ILE A 379 -3.90 28.25 17.13
CA ILE A 379 -3.74 29.09 18.32
C ILE A 379 -5.03 28.99 19.12
N VAL A 380 -4.93 28.80 20.43
CA VAL A 380 -6.09 28.59 21.33
C VAL A 380 -6.08 29.65 22.43
N ASN A 381 -7.19 30.35 22.62
CA ASN A 381 -7.44 31.18 23.82
C ASN A 381 -8.56 30.53 24.67
N GLN A 382 -9.04 31.21 25.72
CA GLN A 382 -10.04 30.67 26.65
C GLN A 382 -11.42 30.40 26.02
N GLU A 383 -11.71 30.94 24.83
CA GLU A 383 -12.99 30.76 24.14
C GLU A 383 -12.92 29.95 22.84
N LYS A 384 -11.83 30.09 22.07
CA LYS A 384 -11.80 29.81 20.62
C LYS A 384 -10.46 29.21 20.16
N VAL A 385 -10.55 28.40 19.10
CA VAL A 385 -9.41 27.91 18.31
C VAL A 385 -9.34 28.67 16.99
N PHE A 386 -8.20 29.29 16.71
CA PHE A 386 -7.93 30.02 15.48
C PHE A 386 -7.00 29.20 14.57
N VAL A 387 -7.46 28.85 13.37
CA VAL A 387 -6.72 27.97 12.44
C VAL A 387 -6.13 28.80 11.29
N TYR A 388 -4.81 28.89 11.22
CA TYR A 388 -4.06 29.63 10.20
C TYR A 388 -3.43 28.68 9.18
N ASN A 389 -3.51 29.03 7.90
CA ASN A 389 -2.72 28.39 6.84
C ASN A 389 -1.31 28.98 6.81
N VAL A 390 -0.31 28.09 6.71
CA VAL A 390 1.12 28.42 6.61
C VAL A 390 1.85 27.57 5.54
N SER A 391 1.11 26.87 4.68
CA SER A 391 1.63 25.75 3.87
C SER A 391 2.41 26.12 2.58
N THR A 392 2.37 27.37 2.11
CA THR A 392 2.91 27.76 0.79
C THR A 392 4.11 28.71 0.87
N GLN A 393 5.08 28.60 -0.04
CA GLN A 393 6.19 29.55 -0.13
C GLN A 393 5.76 30.98 -0.53
N HIS A 394 4.51 31.19 -0.94
CA HIS A 394 3.97 32.51 -1.29
C HIS A 394 3.92 33.49 -0.09
N TYR A 395 3.96 33.01 1.17
CA TYR A 395 4.06 33.89 2.35
C TYR A 395 5.34 34.76 2.39
N VAL A 396 6.33 34.50 1.52
CA VAL A 396 7.49 35.38 1.30
C VAL A 396 7.09 36.71 0.63
N ARG A 397 5.94 36.77 -0.06
CA ARG A 397 5.42 37.99 -0.73
C ARG A 397 4.22 38.64 -0.02
N THR A 398 3.49 37.92 0.82
CA THR A 398 2.25 38.40 1.46
C THR A 398 2.23 38.22 2.99
N THR A 399 2.77 39.22 3.69
CA THR A 399 2.35 39.69 5.04
C THR A 399 1.76 38.66 6.04
N GLY A 400 2.50 37.57 6.27
CA GLY A 400 2.33 36.67 7.40
C GLY A 400 1.14 35.69 7.34
N PRO A 401 0.90 34.91 8.42
CA PRO A 401 -0.10 33.85 8.43
C PRO A 401 -1.51 34.31 8.04
N ARG A 402 -2.23 33.46 7.30
CA ARG A 402 -3.63 33.70 6.89
C ARG A 402 -4.57 32.87 7.73
N LEU A 403 -5.42 33.52 8.53
CA LEU A 403 -6.54 32.88 9.22
C LEU A 403 -7.45 32.23 8.18
N LEU A 404 -7.87 30.99 8.44
CA LEU A 404 -8.90 30.29 7.67
C LEU A 404 -10.26 30.44 8.34
N PHE A 405 -10.34 30.11 9.62
CA PHE A 405 -11.54 30.23 10.45
C PHE A 405 -11.17 30.22 11.95
N PRO A 406 -11.94 30.89 12.80
CA PRO A 406 -12.09 30.56 14.22
C PRO A 406 -13.17 29.48 14.43
N ALA A 407 -13.12 28.77 15.54
CA ALA A 407 -14.20 27.90 16.05
C ALA A 407 -14.29 28.04 17.58
N ALA A 408 -15.49 28.05 18.17
CA ALA A 408 -15.63 28.14 19.62
C ALA A 408 -15.34 26.79 20.29
N LEU A 409 -14.79 26.80 21.51
CA LEU A 409 -14.58 25.58 22.30
C LEU A 409 -15.91 24.90 22.65
N GLU A 410 -16.99 25.67 22.81
CA GLU A 410 -18.36 25.14 22.98
C GLU A 410 -18.87 24.41 21.73
N ASP A 411 -18.68 24.96 20.52
CA ASP A 411 -18.97 24.26 19.25
C ASP A 411 -18.20 22.93 19.19
N ILE A 412 -16.92 22.96 19.58
CA ILE A 412 -16.04 21.78 19.58
C ILE A 412 -16.52 20.72 20.59
N ARG A 413 -16.90 21.11 21.82
CA ARG A 413 -17.53 20.21 22.81
C ARG A 413 -18.86 19.62 22.30
N SER A 414 -19.67 20.42 21.61
CA SER A 414 -20.96 19.97 21.03
C SER A 414 -20.83 18.88 19.96
N THR A 415 -19.62 18.65 19.43
CA THR A 415 -19.38 17.53 18.49
C THR A 415 -19.47 16.14 19.14
N PHE A 416 -19.45 16.04 20.47
CA PHE A 416 -19.55 14.77 21.20
C PHE A 416 -20.43 14.80 22.46
N LEU A 417 -20.71 15.97 23.05
CA LEU A 417 -21.64 16.08 24.18
C LEU A 417 -23.09 16.22 23.70
N SER A 418 -24.00 15.45 24.30
CA SER A 418 -25.43 15.62 24.02
C SER A 418 -25.96 16.91 24.65
N HIS A 419 -26.87 17.59 23.95
CA HIS A 419 -27.40 18.90 24.36
C HIS A 419 -28.06 18.93 25.76
N ARG A 420 -28.37 17.74 26.31
CA ARG A 420 -29.08 17.51 27.57
C ARG A 420 -28.17 17.46 28.82
N GLU A 421 -26.86 17.34 28.65
CA GLU A 421 -25.90 17.36 29.77
C GLU A 421 -25.38 18.78 30.04
N SER A 422 -25.21 19.58 28.97
CA SER A 422 -24.85 21.00 29.04
C SER A 422 -25.81 21.86 29.88
N SER A 423 -27.05 21.40 30.12
CA SER A 423 -28.07 22.17 30.85
C SER A 423 -28.25 21.75 32.32
N LYS A 424 -27.38 20.89 32.87
CA LYS A 424 -27.50 20.42 34.28
C LYS A 424 -26.70 21.23 35.30
N THR A 425 -25.72 22.02 34.88
CA THR A 425 -24.96 22.94 35.74
C THR A 425 -25.70 24.28 35.87
N THR A 426 -26.93 24.26 36.37
CA THR A 426 -27.66 25.47 36.77
C THR A 426 -27.23 25.90 38.17
N ASP A 427 -26.03 26.47 38.27
CA ASP A 427 -25.67 27.31 39.40
C ASP A 427 -24.69 28.39 38.94
N HIS A 428 -24.83 29.62 39.45
CA HIS A 428 -24.02 30.78 39.01
C HIS A 428 -22.67 30.86 39.72
N GLN A 429 -22.04 29.70 39.93
CA GLN A 429 -20.63 29.65 40.29
C GLN A 429 -19.80 30.11 39.08
N LYS A 430 -18.70 30.82 39.35
CA LYS A 430 -17.81 31.31 38.30
C LYS A 430 -17.37 30.13 37.43
N LEU A 431 -17.49 30.27 36.11
CA LEU A 431 -16.81 29.37 35.19
C LEU A 431 -15.32 29.43 35.52
N GLU A 432 -14.76 28.36 36.09
CA GLU A 432 -13.34 28.33 36.40
C GLU A 432 -12.54 28.47 35.09
N LYS A 433 -11.35 29.07 35.17
CA LYS A 433 -10.54 29.40 33.99
C LYS A 433 -9.90 28.14 33.41
N VAL A 434 -10.73 27.33 32.75
CA VAL A 434 -10.35 26.19 31.93
C VAL A 434 -9.13 26.57 31.08
N THR A 435 -8.08 25.79 31.22
CA THR A 435 -6.82 25.98 30.48
C THR A 435 -6.80 24.98 29.31
N PRO A 436 -7.31 25.34 28.12
CA PRO A 436 -7.41 24.40 27.01
C PRO A 436 -6.03 23.95 26.53
N LEU A 437 -5.78 22.65 26.62
CA LEU A 437 -4.54 22.01 26.20
C LEU A 437 -4.63 21.57 24.74
N ILE A 438 -3.50 21.58 24.03
CA ILE A 438 -3.44 21.14 22.63
C ILE A 438 -2.10 20.49 22.30
N ALA A 439 -2.14 19.26 21.78
CA ALA A 439 -0.98 18.49 21.35
C ALA A 439 -1.22 17.93 19.95
N SER A 440 -0.14 17.58 19.23
CA SER A 440 -0.24 16.99 17.89
C SER A 440 0.92 16.03 17.60
N ASP A 441 0.70 15.11 16.66
CA ASP A 441 1.77 14.26 16.12
C ASP A 441 2.63 14.99 15.06
N ARG A 442 2.41 16.31 14.91
CA ARG A 442 2.89 17.25 13.87
C ARG A 442 2.46 16.94 12.42
N GLU A 443 1.85 15.79 12.13
CA GLU A 443 1.33 15.48 10.79
C GLU A 443 -0.16 15.80 10.66
N LYS A 444 -1.03 15.07 11.38
CA LYS A 444 -2.49 15.10 11.24
C LYS A 444 -3.29 14.83 12.51
N LEU A 445 -2.71 14.18 13.53
CA LEU A 445 -3.38 13.91 14.79
C LEU A 445 -3.36 15.17 15.66
N LEU A 446 -4.49 15.53 16.23
CA LEU A 446 -4.66 16.60 17.21
C LEU A 446 -5.34 16.02 18.45
N VAL A 447 -4.83 16.32 19.63
CA VAL A 447 -5.45 15.96 20.92
C VAL A 447 -5.65 17.25 21.70
N MET A 448 -6.85 17.46 22.25
CA MET A 448 -7.24 18.69 22.92
C MET A 448 -7.84 18.42 24.29
N GLY A 449 -7.35 19.08 25.32
CA GLY A 449 -8.05 19.22 26.60
C GLY A 449 -9.05 20.37 26.48
N LEU A 450 -10.32 20.13 26.79
CA LEU A 450 -11.43 21.06 26.56
C LEU A 450 -12.06 21.61 27.85
N GLY A 451 -11.48 21.31 29.02
CA GLY A 451 -12.04 21.60 30.34
C GLY A 451 -12.88 20.45 30.91
N ASP A 452 -13.25 20.55 32.18
CA ASP A 452 -14.12 19.61 32.90
C ASP A 452 -13.68 18.13 32.82
N GLY A 453 -12.36 17.89 32.73
CA GLY A 453 -11.76 16.57 32.51
C GLY A 453 -11.86 16.04 31.08
N TYR A 454 -12.51 16.74 30.14
CA TYR A 454 -12.68 16.26 28.76
C TYR A 454 -11.38 16.37 27.94
N VAL A 455 -10.96 15.26 27.35
CA VAL A 455 -9.89 15.20 26.35
C VAL A 455 -10.45 14.60 25.07
N ALA A 456 -10.34 15.32 23.95
CA ALA A 456 -10.88 14.93 22.66
C ALA A 456 -9.80 14.80 21.58
N THR A 457 -9.93 13.78 20.74
CA THR A 457 -9.00 13.45 19.66
C THR A 457 -9.63 13.75 18.30
N TYR A 458 -8.91 14.52 17.49
CA TYR A 458 -9.31 14.92 16.14
C TYR A 458 -8.23 14.59 15.11
N LYS A 459 -8.65 14.38 13.86
CA LYS A 459 -7.78 14.05 12.72
C LYS A 459 -8.00 15.05 11.59
N SER A 460 -6.95 15.80 11.24
CA SER A 460 -7.10 16.90 10.29
C SER A 460 -7.39 16.42 8.86
N LYS A 461 -8.54 16.84 8.32
CA LYS A 461 -8.96 16.67 6.92
C LYS A 461 -8.38 17.76 6.00
N LEU A 462 -7.73 18.79 6.56
CA LEU A 462 -7.21 19.92 5.81
C LEU A 462 -6.23 19.51 4.68
N PRO A 463 -6.29 20.17 3.51
CA PRO A 463 -5.52 19.80 2.33
C PRO A 463 -4.08 20.29 2.42
N ILE A 464 -3.21 19.47 3.01
CA ILE A 464 -1.75 19.70 3.08
C ILE A 464 -1.21 19.94 1.67
N SER A 465 -1.02 21.22 1.31
CA SER A 465 -0.31 21.56 0.08
C SER A 465 1.13 21.05 0.24
N LYS A 466 1.57 20.23 -0.71
CA LYS A 466 2.97 19.78 -0.70
C LYS A 466 3.80 20.92 -1.24
N ALA A 467 4.49 21.61 -0.34
CA ALA A 467 5.63 22.44 -0.71
C ALA A 467 6.49 21.67 -1.71
N GLU A 468 6.70 22.26 -2.88
CA GLU A 468 7.37 21.60 -4.00
C GLU A 468 8.80 21.26 -3.59
N PHE A 469 9.11 19.97 -3.54
CA PHE A 469 10.37 19.51 -2.96
C PHE A 469 11.52 19.67 -3.96
N ASN A 470 11.93 20.91 -4.15
CA ASN A 470 13.08 21.38 -4.94
C ASN A 470 13.18 20.81 -6.36
N THR A 471 12.43 21.42 -7.28
CA THR A 471 12.81 21.49 -8.70
C THR A 471 14.25 22.01 -8.89
N MET A 472 14.76 22.81 -7.94
CA MET A 472 16.17 23.25 -7.85
C MET A 472 17.23 22.13 -7.71
N LEU A 473 16.88 20.88 -7.34
CA LEU A 473 17.88 19.81 -7.24
C LEU A 473 18.51 19.43 -8.58
N TRP A 474 17.82 19.72 -9.70
CA TRP A 474 18.27 19.40 -11.06
C TRP A 474 19.03 20.55 -11.75
N SER A 475 19.04 21.75 -11.16
CA SER A 475 19.74 22.93 -11.68
C SER A 475 20.91 23.42 -10.82
N SER A 476 21.16 22.80 -9.66
CA SER A 476 22.26 23.18 -8.78
C SER A 476 23.64 22.76 -9.32
N PRO A 477 24.64 23.66 -9.38
CA PRO A 477 26.03 23.30 -9.70
C PRO A 477 26.60 22.19 -8.80
N VAL A 478 26.08 22.04 -7.58
CA VAL A 478 26.51 21.00 -6.63
C VAL A 478 26.24 19.59 -7.16
N PHE A 479 25.14 19.37 -7.90
CA PHE A 479 24.84 18.06 -8.49
C PHE A 479 25.84 17.71 -9.61
N PHE A 480 26.12 18.67 -10.49
CA PHE A 480 27.14 18.52 -11.53
C PHE A 480 28.55 18.38 -10.94
N PHE A 481 28.86 19.07 -9.84
CA PHE A 481 30.13 18.92 -9.13
C PHE A 481 30.27 17.54 -8.46
N ILE A 482 29.21 16.99 -7.87
CA ILE A 482 29.20 15.62 -7.33
C ILE A 482 29.37 14.59 -8.45
N LEU A 483 28.68 14.74 -9.59
CA LEU A 483 28.86 13.88 -10.76
C LEU A 483 30.28 14.00 -11.35
N PHE A 484 30.83 15.22 -11.40
CA PHE A 484 32.21 15.46 -11.84
C PHE A 484 33.23 14.81 -10.90
N LEU A 485 33.05 14.93 -9.57
CA LEU A 485 33.89 14.24 -8.59
C LEU A 485 33.78 12.71 -8.71
N PHE A 486 32.59 12.16 -8.97
CA PHE A 486 32.41 10.72 -9.18
C PHE A 486 33.09 10.24 -10.47
N GLY A 487 32.97 11.02 -11.56
CA GLY A 487 33.63 10.76 -12.83
C GLY A 487 35.15 10.87 -12.75
N ALA A 488 35.66 11.92 -12.10
CA ALA A 488 37.07 12.14 -11.85
C ALA A 488 37.66 11.06 -10.94
N TRP A 489 37.00 10.71 -9.84
CA TRP A 489 37.42 9.62 -8.96
C TRP A 489 37.49 8.28 -9.71
N HIS A 490 36.47 7.95 -10.52
CA HIS A 490 36.46 6.74 -11.34
C HIS A 490 37.56 6.75 -12.44
N PHE A 491 37.88 7.92 -13.01
CA PHE A 491 38.97 8.09 -13.99
C PHE A 491 40.36 7.94 -13.36
N PHE A 492 40.62 8.62 -12.24
CA PHE A 492 41.91 8.56 -11.54
C PHE A 492 42.12 7.21 -10.83
N ALA A 493 41.08 6.56 -10.31
CA ALA A 493 41.18 5.21 -9.76
C ALA A 493 41.71 4.22 -10.81
N LYS A 494 41.13 4.22 -12.02
CA LYS A 494 41.63 3.40 -13.14
C LYS A 494 43.07 3.72 -13.54
N LYS A 495 43.47 5.00 -13.51
CA LYS A 495 44.84 5.40 -13.88
C LYS A 495 45.90 5.00 -12.83
N LYS A 496 45.50 4.73 -11.59
CA LYS A 496 46.41 4.25 -10.54
C LYS A 496 46.76 2.76 -10.71
N GLU A 497 45.82 1.95 -11.20
CA GLU A 497 46.05 0.52 -11.49
C GLU A 497 46.95 0.32 -12.74
N SER A 498 46.90 1.22 -13.72
CA SER A 498 47.74 1.16 -14.93
C SER A 498 49.21 1.58 -14.74
N LEU A 499 49.61 2.01 -13.55
CA LEU A 499 50.98 2.48 -13.24
C LEU A 499 51.75 1.57 -12.27
N THR A 500 51.20 0.42 -11.90
CA THR A 500 51.84 -0.57 -11.01
C THR A 500 52.10 -1.91 -11.70
N ALA A 501 52.24 -1.90 -13.04
CA ALA A 501 52.25 -3.10 -13.88
C ALA A 501 53.38 -3.09 -14.93
N TRP A 502 54.51 -2.44 -14.66
CA TRP A 502 55.65 -2.33 -15.59
C TRP A 502 56.98 -2.66 -14.88
N GLY A 503 57.58 -3.78 -15.27
CA GLY A 503 58.98 -4.14 -15.02
C GLY A 503 59.26 -5.05 -13.82
N PRO A 504 60.18 -6.03 -13.96
CA PRO A 504 60.38 -6.88 -15.14
C PRO A 504 60.42 -8.39 -14.79
N ASP A 505 60.48 -9.22 -15.83
CA ASP A 505 60.49 -10.69 -15.77
C ASP A 505 61.84 -11.28 -15.32
N ASP A 506 61.85 -12.42 -14.60
CA ASP A 506 62.15 -13.75 -15.17
C ASP A 506 62.07 -14.88 -14.10
N PRO A 507 62.07 -16.18 -14.48
CA PRO A 507 61.88 -17.32 -13.56
C PRO A 507 63.18 -18.02 -13.13
N PHE A 508 63.17 -18.76 -12.01
CA PHE A 508 63.61 -20.17 -11.93
C PHE A 508 63.44 -20.78 -10.51
N ALA A 509 63.76 -22.07 -10.41
CA ALA A 509 63.29 -23.02 -9.41
C ALA A 509 63.99 -23.03 -8.03
N SER A 510 63.20 -23.37 -7.00
CA SER A 510 63.49 -24.42 -5.98
C SER A 510 64.43 -24.19 -4.77
N THR A 511 64.17 -25.05 -3.77
CA THR A 511 65.13 -25.62 -2.79
C THR A 511 65.32 -24.89 -1.44
N THR A 512 65.80 -25.66 -0.47
CA THR A 512 65.61 -25.57 0.99
C THR A 512 66.74 -24.89 1.78
N MET A 513 66.35 -24.42 2.97
CA MET A 513 67.10 -24.44 4.25
C MET A 513 68.26 -23.45 4.54
N SER A 514 68.13 -22.90 5.76
CA SER A 514 69.14 -22.70 6.81
C SER A 514 70.33 -21.72 6.67
N SER A 515 70.31 -20.77 7.62
CA SER A 515 71.40 -20.41 8.56
C SER A 515 72.62 -19.57 8.14
N SER A 516 72.61 -18.34 8.68
CA SER A 516 73.62 -17.78 9.61
C SER A 516 74.83 -16.98 9.09
N SER A 517 75.34 -16.14 10.00
CA SER A 517 76.49 -15.19 9.92
C SER A 517 76.40 -14.08 8.86
N SER A 518 76.60 -12.77 9.10
CA SER A 518 77.19 -11.91 10.18
C SER A 518 78.64 -11.44 9.98
N THR A 519 78.78 -10.21 9.45
CA THR A 519 79.87 -9.19 9.62
C THR A 519 79.44 -7.99 8.75
N THR A 520 79.35 -6.73 9.21
CA THR A 520 80.42 -5.75 9.48
C THR A 520 81.38 -5.56 8.28
N THR A 521 81.83 -4.36 7.90
CA THR A 521 81.99 -3.10 8.67
C THR A 521 82.06 -1.88 7.72
N ALA A 522 82.10 -0.66 8.29
CA ALA A 522 82.70 0.57 7.72
C ALA A 522 81.92 1.30 6.59
N GLN A 523 81.96 2.65 6.49
CA GLN A 523 82.50 3.67 7.40
C GLN A 523 81.86 5.07 7.15
N ASN A 524 81.67 5.84 8.22
CA ASN A 524 81.95 7.29 8.39
C ASN A 524 81.36 8.36 7.42
N SER A 525 81.12 9.61 7.84
CA SER A 525 81.43 10.31 9.11
C SER A 525 80.45 11.47 9.43
N SER A 526 80.23 11.71 10.73
CA SER A 526 80.02 13.03 11.40
C SER A 526 78.87 13.96 10.96
N ALA A 527 78.26 14.83 11.77
CA ALA A 527 78.14 15.10 13.23
C ALA A 527 77.19 16.34 13.32
N PHE A 528 76.64 16.90 14.41
CA PHE A 528 76.47 16.70 15.87
C PHE A 528 75.26 17.64 16.23
N ALA A 529 74.73 17.94 17.42
CA ALA A 529 74.75 17.60 18.86
C ALA A 529 73.57 18.46 19.45
N GLU A 530 73.04 18.45 20.68
CA GLU A 530 73.02 17.70 21.97
C GLU A 530 71.84 18.36 22.75
N ARG A 531 71.20 17.95 23.86
CA ARG A 531 71.25 16.99 25.01
C ARG A 531 69.76 16.89 25.49
N ARG A 532 69.26 16.34 26.61
CA ARG A 532 69.62 15.55 27.83
C ARG A 532 68.27 15.02 28.39
N ASN A 533 68.11 13.99 29.23
CA ASN A 533 68.83 12.74 29.55
C ASN A 533 67.90 11.91 30.47
N ASP A 534 68.06 10.58 30.47
CA ASP A 534 67.82 9.64 31.61
C ASP A 534 66.38 9.54 32.21
N ASP A 535 65.98 8.48 32.91
CA ASP A 535 66.76 7.46 33.64
C ASP A 535 66.11 6.04 33.67
N HIS A 536 66.79 5.07 34.30
CA HIS A 536 66.55 3.61 34.24
C HIS A 536 65.98 2.99 35.54
N MET A 537 65.22 1.87 35.44
CA MET A 537 65.05 0.71 36.37
C MET A 537 63.91 -0.20 35.83
N ASP A 538 63.93 -1.53 35.67
CA ASP A 538 64.33 -2.70 36.50
C ASP A 538 63.41 -3.01 37.72
N LEU A 539 63.00 -4.25 38.06
CA LEU A 539 62.99 -5.57 37.37
C LEU A 539 62.14 -6.61 38.18
N ARG A 540 61.90 -7.83 37.62
CA ARG A 540 61.54 -9.12 38.32
C ARG A 540 60.08 -9.24 38.86
N ARG A 541 59.42 -10.41 39.11
CA ARG A 541 59.66 -11.89 39.10
C ARG A 541 58.25 -12.60 39.22
N ARG A 542 57.94 -13.91 39.04
CA ARG A 542 58.58 -15.16 38.50
C ARG A 542 57.56 -16.34 38.37
N TYR A 543 57.45 -17.02 37.20
CA TYR A 543 57.24 -18.50 37.01
C TYR A 543 55.95 -19.20 37.54
N LEU A 544 55.57 -20.46 37.22
CA LEU A 544 55.58 -21.31 35.98
C LEU A 544 54.65 -22.55 36.24
N SER A 545 54.30 -23.35 35.21
CA SER A 545 53.46 -24.56 35.29
C SER A 545 54.20 -25.84 35.74
N PRO A 546 53.46 -26.93 36.07
CA PRO A 546 53.81 -28.26 35.54
C PRO A 546 52.60 -29.14 35.13
N SER A 547 52.88 -30.34 34.58
CA SER A 547 51.88 -31.35 34.13
C SER A 547 52.40 -32.79 34.32
N ARG A 548 51.52 -33.82 34.29
CA ARG A 548 51.85 -35.26 34.09
C ARG A 548 50.62 -36.14 33.75
N TYR A 549 50.89 -37.38 33.32
CA TYR A 549 50.01 -38.45 32.74
C TYR A 549 50.01 -39.70 33.69
N PRO A 550 49.43 -40.89 33.37
CA PRO A 550 48.04 -41.32 33.07
C PRO A 550 47.71 -42.63 33.88
N PRO A 551 47.19 -43.77 33.35
CA PRO A 551 46.06 -44.11 32.45
C PRO A 551 45.02 -45.08 33.10
N GLY A 552 44.03 -45.61 32.35
CA GLY A 552 43.23 -46.80 32.75
C GLY A 552 42.06 -47.16 31.80
N ALA A 553 41.76 -48.45 31.60
CA ALA A 553 40.68 -48.95 30.71
C ALA A 553 40.25 -50.41 31.01
N ALA A 554 39.14 -50.85 30.37
CA ALA A 554 38.55 -52.22 30.35
C ALA A 554 37.81 -52.65 31.66
N THR A 555 36.95 -53.69 31.74
CA THR A 555 36.54 -54.82 30.86
C THR A 555 35.07 -55.28 31.06
N GLY A 556 34.45 -55.93 30.06
CA GLY A 556 33.41 -57.00 30.22
C GLY A 556 31.93 -56.57 30.08
N ALA A 557 31.01 -57.09 29.24
CA ALA A 557 30.83 -58.28 28.36
C ALA A 557 30.05 -59.48 28.93
N TYR A 558 28.85 -59.79 28.38
CA TYR A 558 28.45 -61.09 27.77
C TYR A 558 26.93 -61.26 27.41
N ARG A 559 26.64 -61.79 26.20
CA ARG A 559 25.44 -62.57 25.74
C ARG A 559 24.02 -61.93 25.81
N SER A 560 23.03 -62.33 24.97
CA SER A 560 23.03 -63.20 23.76
C SER A 560 21.83 -62.97 22.83
N VAL A 561 22.08 -63.10 21.51
CA VAL A 561 21.24 -63.60 20.39
C VAL A 561 19.72 -63.74 20.59
N GLY A 562 18.96 -63.10 19.70
CA GLY A 562 17.56 -63.42 19.39
C GLY A 562 17.05 -62.60 18.19
N SER A 563 16.96 -63.19 17.00
CA SER A 563 16.64 -62.47 15.76
C SER A 563 15.17 -62.56 15.37
N ASN A 564 14.54 -61.40 15.10
CA ASN A 564 13.54 -61.20 14.03
C ASN A 564 13.25 -59.69 13.85
N ASP A 565 13.56 -59.17 12.67
CA ASP A 565 13.06 -57.88 12.13
C ASP A 565 11.64 -58.12 11.52
N PRO A 566 10.84 -57.12 11.04
CA PRO A 566 11.24 -55.81 10.53
C PRO A 566 10.51 -54.58 11.11
N SER A 567 11.23 -53.51 11.46
CA SER A 567 10.80 -52.13 11.15
C SER A 567 11.88 -51.06 11.36
N SER A 568 12.67 -50.78 10.31
CA SER A 568 13.70 -49.74 10.32
C SER A 568 13.12 -48.31 10.35
N ARG A 569 12.93 -47.73 11.54
CA ARG A 569 12.51 -46.33 11.72
C ARG A 569 13.74 -45.42 11.92
N ALA A 570 14.23 -44.82 10.85
CA ALA A 570 15.36 -43.88 10.91
C ALA A 570 14.99 -42.55 11.61
N PRO A 571 15.94 -41.87 12.29
CA PRO A 571 15.65 -40.62 13.00
C PRO A 571 15.40 -39.42 12.08
N VAL A 572 14.70 -38.41 12.61
CA VAL A 572 14.44 -37.15 11.90
C VAL A 572 15.64 -36.20 12.05
N GLU A 573 16.48 -36.08 11.02
CA GLU A 573 17.42 -34.96 10.91
C GLU A 573 16.72 -33.71 10.36
N THR A 574 16.52 -32.72 11.22
CA THR A 574 16.00 -31.39 10.84
C THR A 574 17.06 -30.56 10.11
N THR A 575 17.33 -30.92 8.87
CA THR A 575 18.31 -30.23 8.01
C THR A 575 17.85 -28.79 7.72
N ASN A 576 18.34 -27.84 8.52
CA ASN A 576 18.21 -26.41 8.25
C ASN A 576 18.92 -26.08 6.93
N TYR A 577 18.16 -25.83 5.87
CA TYR A 577 18.68 -25.47 4.55
C TYR A 577 19.30 -24.06 4.54
N ARG A 578 20.53 -23.97 5.07
CA ARG A 578 21.46 -22.88 4.78
C ARG A 578 21.63 -22.80 3.27
N THR A 579 21.33 -21.64 2.70
CA THR A 579 21.46 -21.40 1.27
C THR A 579 22.94 -21.45 0.85
N THR A 580 23.34 -22.56 0.22
CA THR A 580 24.63 -22.75 -0.45
C THR A 580 24.70 -21.93 -1.75
N ALA A 581 24.64 -20.61 -1.58
CA ALA A 581 24.86 -19.59 -2.60
C ALA A 581 25.90 -18.57 -2.09
N GLN A 582 26.89 -19.05 -1.34
CA GLN A 582 27.92 -18.24 -0.67
C GLN A 582 29.24 -18.21 -1.44
N GLU A 583 29.17 -17.98 -2.75
CA GLU A 583 30.24 -17.51 -3.64
C GLU A 583 29.53 -17.02 -4.93
N MET A 584 29.80 -15.84 -5.49
CA MET A 584 30.95 -14.94 -5.34
C MET A 584 30.54 -13.49 -5.02
N LYS A 585 31.23 -12.82 -4.09
CA LYS A 585 31.21 -11.36 -3.96
C LYS A 585 32.19 -10.72 -4.96
N TYR A 586 31.77 -10.49 -6.22
CA TYR A 586 32.60 -9.75 -7.19
C TYR A 586 31.89 -8.57 -7.85
N ARG A 587 32.67 -7.50 -8.09
CA ARG A 587 32.23 -6.13 -8.44
C ARG A 587 31.70 -5.96 -9.88
N GLY A 588 31.18 -7.03 -10.51
CA GLY A 588 30.75 -7.06 -11.92
C GLY A 588 29.24 -7.24 -12.15
N GLY A 589 28.42 -7.22 -11.09
CA GLY A 589 27.03 -7.69 -11.10
C GLY A 589 26.16 -7.19 -12.26
N PHE A 590 26.24 -5.90 -12.63
CA PHE A 590 25.43 -5.34 -13.71
C PHE A 590 25.77 -5.95 -15.09
N ILE A 591 27.06 -5.95 -15.47
CA ILE A 591 27.55 -6.49 -16.75
C ILE A 591 27.28 -8.00 -16.81
N TYR A 592 27.50 -8.70 -15.70
CA TYR A 592 27.22 -10.13 -15.59
C TYR A 592 25.74 -10.43 -15.85
N SER A 593 24.81 -9.76 -15.18
CA SER A 593 23.38 -10.07 -15.27
C SER A 593 22.67 -9.49 -16.51
N ASN A 594 23.16 -8.40 -17.11
CA ASN A 594 22.49 -7.71 -18.22
C ASN A 594 23.22 -7.84 -19.57
N LEU A 595 24.42 -8.42 -19.62
CA LEU A 595 25.13 -8.67 -20.88
C LEU A 595 25.60 -10.12 -20.99
N TRP A 596 26.35 -10.61 -20.01
CA TRP A 596 26.95 -11.96 -20.11
C TRP A 596 25.92 -13.09 -19.97
N VAL A 597 25.04 -13.05 -18.98
CA VAL A 597 23.97 -14.04 -18.80
C VAL A 597 23.02 -14.08 -20.01
N PRO A 598 22.52 -12.95 -20.54
CA PRO A 598 21.74 -12.94 -21.78
C PRO A 598 22.48 -13.53 -22.98
N TRP A 599 23.72 -13.08 -23.25
CA TRP A 599 24.52 -13.57 -24.39
C TRP A 599 24.83 -15.08 -24.30
N ARG A 600 25.23 -15.56 -23.12
CA ARG A 600 25.51 -16.98 -22.86
C ARG A 600 24.26 -17.83 -23.06
N THR A 601 23.11 -17.36 -22.59
CA THR A 601 21.84 -18.10 -22.68
C THR A 601 21.25 -18.07 -24.10
N GLN A 602 21.36 -16.95 -24.82
CA GLN A 602 21.00 -16.89 -26.25
C GLN A 602 21.87 -17.86 -27.08
N SER A 603 23.17 -17.94 -26.77
CA SER A 603 24.09 -18.89 -27.41
C SER A 603 23.76 -20.35 -27.07
N HIS A 604 23.32 -20.62 -25.83
CA HIS A 604 22.88 -21.95 -25.37
C HIS A 604 21.62 -22.44 -26.09
N PHE A 605 20.63 -21.56 -26.31
CA PHE A 605 19.42 -21.91 -27.07
C PHE A 605 19.66 -21.99 -28.58
N ARG A 606 20.52 -21.11 -29.14
CA ARG A 606 20.89 -21.17 -30.58
C ARG A 606 21.57 -22.48 -30.96
N LYS A 607 22.34 -23.10 -30.05
CA LYS A 607 22.92 -24.45 -30.22
C LYS A 607 21.88 -25.59 -30.26
N GLN A 608 20.62 -25.29 -29.91
CA GLN A 608 19.51 -26.23 -29.86
C GLN A 608 18.40 -25.83 -30.84
N SER A 609 18.75 -25.08 -31.89
CA SER A 609 17.86 -24.53 -32.92
C SER A 609 16.77 -23.56 -32.44
N VAL A 610 16.70 -23.24 -31.14
CA VAL A 610 15.76 -22.25 -30.60
C VAL A 610 16.35 -20.85 -30.77
N THR A 611 15.69 -20.04 -31.60
CA THR A 611 16.06 -18.63 -31.86
C THR A 611 14.92 -17.69 -31.46
N GLY A 612 14.99 -16.41 -31.80
CA GLY A 612 14.00 -15.41 -31.41
C GLY A 612 14.49 -13.97 -31.48
N PRO A 613 13.65 -12.99 -31.10
CA PRO A 613 13.98 -11.56 -31.19
C PRO A 613 15.22 -11.18 -30.38
N ARG A 614 16.02 -10.25 -30.92
CA ARG A 614 17.26 -9.78 -30.30
C ARG A 614 16.99 -9.15 -28.92
N TYR A 615 17.81 -9.51 -27.94
CA TYR A 615 17.83 -8.89 -26.61
C TYR A 615 18.17 -7.39 -26.69
N ARG A 616 17.36 -6.53 -26.06
CA ARG A 616 17.69 -5.12 -25.77
C ARG A 616 18.09 -5.00 -24.30
N ILE A 617 19.16 -4.24 -24.02
CA ILE A 617 19.69 -4.06 -22.66
C ILE A 617 18.62 -3.42 -21.76
N PHE A 618 18.58 -3.82 -20.48
CA PHE A 618 17.57 -3.45 -19.46
C PHE A 618 16.14 -3.97 -19.74
N SER A 619 15.55 -3.68 -20.91
CA SER A 619 14.13 -3.91 -21.19
C SER A 619 13.82 -5.28 -21.83
N GLY A 620 14.81 -5.98 -22.38
CA GLY A 620 14.60 -7.24 -23.09
C GLY A 620 13.81 -7.03 -24.38
N ASN A 621 12.61 -7.58 -24.45
CA ASN A 621 11.62 -7.28 -25.49
C ASN A 621 10.33 -6.68 -24.93
N SER A 622 10.24 -6.39 -23.62
CA SER A 622 8.99 -5.99 -22.96
C SER A 622 8.34 -4.74 -23.59
N SER A 623 9.14 -3.76 -24.04
CA SER A 623 8.61 -2.58 -24.73
C SER A 623 7.96 -2.92 -26.08
N GLU A 624 8.48 -3.92 -26.80
CA GLU A 624 7.92 -4.40 -28.06
C GLU A 624 6.62 -5.16 -27.82
N VAL A 625 6.57 -5.98 -26.75
CA VAL A 625 5.33 -6.65 -26.32
C VAL A 625 4.26 -5.62 -25.96
N SER A 626 4.60 -4.56 -25.21
CA SER A 626 3.66 -3.47 -24.92
C SER A 626 3.15 -2.77 -26.19
N ARG A 627 4.04 -2.44 -27.14
CA ARG A 627 3.67 -1.82 -28.42
C ARG A 627 2.67 -2.67 -29.19
N LEU A 628 3.01 -3.95 -29.41
CA LEU A 628 2.14 -4.92 -30.08
C LEU A 628 0.81 -5.14 -29.34
N THR A 629 0.81 -5.07 -28.01
CA THR A 629 -0.41 -5.21 -27.18
C THR A 629 -1.31 -3.98 -27.24
N ALA A 630 -0.77 -2.78 -27.46
CA ALA A 630 -1.55 -1.56 -27.69
C ALA A 630 -2.11 -1.52 -29.11
N GLU A 631 -1.25 -1.79 -30.11
CA GLU A 631 -1.58 -1.87 -31.53
C GLU A 631 -2.76 -2.83 -31.80
N ALA A 632 -2.68 -4.04 -31.22
CA ALA A 632 -3.71 -5.08 -31.34
C ALA A 632 -5.08 -4.73 -30.70
N LYS A 633 -5.16 -3.72 -29.82
CA LYS A 633 -6.41 -3.34 -29.13
C LYS A 633 -7.13 -2.16 -29.80
N SER A 634 -6.50 -1.50 -30.77
CA SER A 634 -6.90 -0.19 -31.30
C SER A 634 -8.24 -0.18 -32.07
N LYS A 635 -8.62 -1.29 -32.69
CA LYS A 635 -9.91 -1.50 -33.39
C LYS A 635 -10.54 -2.83 -32.95
N PRO A 636 -11.86 -3.05 -33.05
CA PRO A 636 -12.48 -4.37 -32.85
C PRO A 636 -12.16 -5.34 -34.01
N ILE A 637 -12.62 -6.59 -33.94
CA ILE A 637 -12.58 -7.53 -35.07
C ILE A 637 -13.66 -7.12 -36.08
N PRO A 638 -13.35 -6.97 -37.39
CA PRO A 638 -14.33 -6.50 -38.37
C PRO A 638 -15.51 -7.45 -38.57
N SER A 639 -16.73 -6.91 -38.65
CA SER A 639 -17.94 -7.63 -39.04
C SER A 639 -17.74 -8.30 -40.41
N GLY A 640 -17.97 -9.61 -40.48
CA GLY A 640 -17.72 -10.42 -41.68
C GLY A 640 -16.36 -11.13 -41.74
N SER A 641 -15.45 -10.87 -40.80
CA SER A 641 -14.28 -11.74 -40.56
C SER A 641 -14.60 -12.82 -39.51
N ASN A 642 -13.81 -13.90 -39.46
CA ASN A 642 -14.06 -14.98 -38.49
C ASN A 642 -13.83 -14.47 -37.05
N PRO A 643 -14.86 -14.43 -36.18
CA PRO A 643 -14.71 -13.94 -34.80
C PRO A 643 -13.74 -14.79 -33.97
N HIS A 644 -13.52 -16.06 -34.35
CA HIS A 644 -12.68 -17.01 -33.63
C HIS A 644 -11.19 -16.91 -34.00
N GLU A 645 -10.79 -16.18 -35.06
CA GLU A 645 -9.36 -16.01 -35.43
C GLU A 645 -8.61 -14.99 -34.55
N PHE A 646 -8.99 -14.84 -33.27
CA PHE A 646 -8.57 -13.73 -32.42
C PHE A 646 -7.21 -13.91 -31.73
N VAL A 647 -6.48 -15.01 -31.95
CA VAL A 647 -5.17 -15.28 -31.31
C VAL A 647 -4.18 -14.12 -31.51
N HIS A 648 -4.23 -13.49 -32.70
CA HIS A 648 -3.43 -12.32 -33.05
C HIS A 648 -3.69 -11.11 -32.15
N ARG A 649 -4.90 -10.98 -31.58
CA ARG A 649 -5.34 -9.86 -30.75
C ARG A 649 -4.91 -10.00 -29.29
N VAL A 650 -5.01 -11.22 -28.77
CA VAL A 650 -4.84 -11.55 -27.34
C VAL A 650 -3.42 -11.98 -26.97
N ALA A 651 -2.68 -12.55 -27.93
CA ALA A 651 -1.28 -12.93 -27.77
C ALA A 651 -0.41 -12.39 -28.93
N PRO A 652 -0.45 -11.07 -29.26
CA PRO A 652 0.11 -10.51 -30.49
C PRO A 652 1.61 -10.76 -30.65
N HIS A 653 2.36 -10.67 -29.56
CA HIS A 653 3.80 -10.97 -29.54
C HIS A 653 4.09 -12.46 -29.82
N TYR A 654 3.30 -13.38 -29.26
CA TYR A 654 3.44 -14.80 -29.55
C TYR A 654 3.09 -15.08 -31.03
N HIS A 655 1.95 -14.55 -31.48
CA HIS A 655 1.45 -14.71 -32.84
C HIS A 655 2.43 -14.18 -33.89
N ALA A 656 2.96 -12.97 -33.71
CA ALA A 656 3.92 -12.37 -34.63
C ALA A 656 5.28 -13.11 -34.64
N TRP A 657 5.79 -13.53 -33.49
CA TRP A 657 7.12 -14.17 -33.41
C TRP A 657 7.11 -15.66 -33.75
N SER A 658 6.05 -16.40 -33.45
CA SER A 658 5.94 -17.83 -33.85
C SER A 658 5.89 -18.01 -35.37
N ARG A 659 5.30 -17.07 -36.12
CA ARG A 659 5.36 -17.03 -37.59
C ARG A 659 6.77 -16.78 -38.16
N VAL A 660 7.72 -16.27 -37.36
CA VAL A 660 9.09 -15.94 -37.80
C VAL A 660 10.14 -16.92 -37.27
N TYR A 661 9.95 -17.46 -36.06
CA TYR A 661 10.93 -18.30 -35.36
C TYR A 661 10.40 -19.73 -35.07
N GLY A 662 9.18 -20.06 -35.50
CA GLY A 662 8.52 -21.35 -35.27
C GLY A 662 7.73 -21.42 -33.95
N LYS A 663 7.03 -22.53 -33.73
CA LYS A 663 6.17 -22.78 -32.54
C LYS A 663 6.88 -22.77 -31.19
N THR A 664 8.21 -22.71 -31.14
CA THR A 664 9.01 -22.60 -29.90
C THR A 664 10.18 -21.64 -30.10
N PHE A 665 10.20 -20.52 -29.38
CA PHE A 665 11.18 -19.44 -29.55
C PHE A 665 11.61 -18.79 -28.22
N LEU A 666 12.76 -18.09 -28.22
CA LEU A 666 13.32 -17.38 -27.07
C LEU A 666 13.10 -15.87 -27.16
N TYR A 667 12.45 -15.27 -26.17
CA TYR A 667 12.39 -13.81 -25.99
C TYR A 667 12.81 -13.41 -24.57
N TRP A 668 12.75 -12.10 -24.26
CA TRP A 668 13.33 -11.54 -23.04
C TRP A 668 12.33 -10.66 -22.27
N PHE A 669 12.19 -10.89 -20.97
CA PHE A 669 11.45 -10.02 -20.06
C PHE A 669 12.43 -9.32 -19.11
N GLY A 670 12.80 -8.08 -19.45
CA GLY A 670 14.03 -7.50 -18.91
C GLY A 670 15.23 -8.39 -19.25
N SER A 671 16.12 -8.65 -18.30
CA SER A 671 17.23 -9.62 -18.46
C SER A 671 16.83 -11.10 -18.31
N LYS A 672 15.57 -11.43 -17.98
CA LYS A 672 15.14 -12.83 -17.87
C LYS A 672 14.89 -13.45 -19.25
N PRO A 673 15.49 -14.62 -19.56
CA PRO A 673 15.14 -15.40 -20.75
C PRO A 673 13.78 -16.07 -20.56
N VAL A 674 12.94 -16.02 -21.60
CA VAL A 674 11.62 -16.65 -21.64
C VAL A 674 11.51 -17.50 -22.91
N VAL A 675 11.34 -18.81 -22.76
CA VAL A 675 11.03 -19.72 -23.86
C VAL A 675 9.50 -19.75 -24.01
N ALA A 676 9.01 -19.27 -25.15
CA ALA A 676 7.60 -19.36 -25.53
C ALA A 676 7.36 -20.63 -26.34
N THR A 677 6.24 -21.31 -26.09
CA THR A 677 5.80 -22.45 -26.91
C THR A 677 4.28 -22.64 -26.92
N SER A 678 3.75 -23.19 -28.02
CA SER A 678 2.41 -23.76 -28.14
C SER A 678 2.42 -25.24 -28.52
N ASP A 679 3.55 -25.94 -28.37
CA ASP A 679 3.65 -27.38 -28.63
C ASP A 679 2.90 -28.19 -27.54
N PRO A 680 1.90 -29.03 -27.89
CA PRO A 680 1.12 -29.79 -26.90
C PRO A 680 1.94 -30.78 -26.06
N LYS A 681 3.04 -31.32 -26.60
CA LYS A 681 3.93 -32.26 -25.90
C LYS A 681 4.77 -31.52 -24.88
N LEU A 682 5.41 -30.41 -25.29
CA LEU A 682 6.21 -29.58 -24.38
C LEU A 682 5.33 -28.93 -23.30
N ILE A 683 4.12 -28.48 -23.64
CA ILE A 683 3.16 -27.97 -22.66
C ILE A 683 2.77 -29.07 -21.66
N ARG A 684 2.44 -30.29 -22.11
CA ARG A 684 2.12 -31.41 -21.20
C ARG A 684 3.29 -31.69 -20.24
N GLU A 685 4.50 -31.80 -20.78
CA GLU A 685 5.70 -32.11 -20.01
C GLU A 685 6.03 -31.04 -18.96
N ALA A 686 5.98 -29.75 -19.34
CA ALA A 686 6.21 -28.63 -18.42
C ALA A 686 5.12 -28.46 -17.32
N LEU A 687 3.93 -29.04 -17.52
CA LEU A 687 2.84 -29.04 -16.55
C LEU A 687 2.86 -30.27 -15.62
N THR A 688 3.41 -31.40 -16.07
CA THR A 688 3.39 -32.68 -15.35
C THR A 688 4.71 -33.03 -14.65
N THR A 689 5.86 -32.55 -15.17
CA THR A 689 7.19 -32.86 -14.61
C THR A 689 7.44 -32.14 -13.29
N GLY A 690 7.22 -32.86 -12.18
CA GLY A 690 7.38 -32.33 -10.82
C GLY A 690 8.80 -31.85 -10.49
N GLY A 691 8.89 -30.81 -9.64
CA GLY A 691 10.15 -30.38 -9.00
C GLY A 691 11.21 -29.70 -9.88
N SER A 692 10.97 -29.57 -11.20
CA SER A 692 11.87 -28.86 -12.13
C SER A 692 11.26 -27.54 -12.63
N PHE A 693 9.99 -27.56 -13.02
CA PHE A 693 9.23 -26.40 -13.48
C PHE A 693 8.14 -26.06 -12.47
N ASP A 694 8.24 -24.90 -11.83
CA ASP A 694 7.24 -24.43 -10.86
C ASP A 694 6.65 -23.09 -11.31
N ARG A 695 5.67 -22.54 -10.59
CA ARG A 695 5.02 -21.28 -10.94
C ARG A 695 6.02 -20.11 -10.89
N ILE A 696 5.85 -19.11 -11.77
CA ILE A 696 6.72 -17.92 -11.82
C ILE A 696 6.79 -17.25 -10.43
N GLY A 697 8.00 -16.98 -9.96
CA GLY A 697 8.25 -16.40 -8.65
C GLY A 697 7.91 -14.91 -8.63
N HIS A 698 7.35 -14.44 -7.53
CA HIS A 698 6.79 -13.10 -7.41
C HIS A 698 7.79 -11.97 -7.71
N ASN A 699 7.63 -11.36 -8.88
CA ASN A 699 7.85 -9.93 -9.03
C ASN A 699 6.91 -9.20 -8.02
N PRO A 700 7.33 -8.18 -7.27
CA PRO A 700 6.42 -7.41 -6.42
C PRO A 700 5.19 -6.85 -7.16
N LEU A 701 5.29 -6.57 -8.46
CA LEU A 701 4.15 -6.21 -9.30
C LEU A 701 3.14 -7.36 -9.49
N SER A 702 3.55 -8.62 -9.38
CA SER A 702 2.63 -9.78 -9.41
C SER A 702 2.00 -10.10 -8.05
N LYS A 703 2.50 -9.53 -6.95
CA LYS A 703 1.84 -9.61 -5.63
C LYS A 703 0.57 -8.76 -5.54
N LEU A 704 0.36 -7.83 -6.46
CA LEU A 704 -0.77 -6.89 -6.44
C LEU A 704 -2.14 -7.60 -6.35
N LEU A 705 -2.35 -8.64 -7.15
CA LEU A 705 -3.61 -9.41 -7.16
C LEU A 705 -3.63 -10.57 -6.16
N TYR A 706 -2.62 -11.45 -6.23
CA TYR A 706 -2.61 -12.74 -5.53
C TYR A 706 -1.75 -12.76 -4.26
N ALA A 707 -0.94 -11.71 -4.04
CA ALA A 707 -0.03 -11.53 -2.91
C ALA A 707 0.84 -12.76 -2.57
N GLN A 708 0.46 -13.61 -1.62
CA GLN A 708 1.09 -14.91 -1.36
C GLN A 708 0.09 -16.08 -1.26
N GLY A 709 -1.10 -15.97 -1.85
CA GLY A 709 -2.06 -17.08 -1.92
C GLY A 709 -1.65 -18.17 -2.92
N LEU A 710 -2.49 -19.20 -3.02
CA LEU A 710 -2.21 -20.47 -3.69
C LEU A 710 -1.64 -20.40 -5.13
N PRO A 711 -2.02 -19.44 -6.01
CA PRO A 711 -1.43 -19.27 -7.34
C PRO A 711 0.02 -18.80 -7.35
N GLY A 712 0.55 -18.34 -6.21
CA GLY A 712 1.86 -17.71 -6.09
C GLY A 712 2.87 -18.46 -5.20
N LEU A 713 2.39 -19.36 -4.33
CA LEU A 713 3.24 -20.17 -3.44
C LEU A 713 4.06 -21.22 -4.21
N ARG A 714 5.08 -21.77 -3.55
CA ARG A 714 6.01 -22.80 -4.04
C ARG A 714 6.30 -23.84 -2.96
N GLY A 715 6.84 -24.99 -3.37
CA GLY A 715 7.31 -26.04 -2.45
C GLY A 715 6.25 -26.46 -1.43
N ASP A 716 6.69 -26.72 -0.20
CA ASP A 716 5.86 -27.29 0.86
C ASP A 716 4.75 -26.35 1.33
N GLN A 717 4.98 -25.02 1.32
CA GLN A 717 3.91 -24.03 1.58
C GLN A 717 2.76 -24.18 0.58
N TRP A 718 3.06 -24.37 -0.71
CA TRP A 718 2.02 -24.61 -1.70
C TRP A 718 1.33 -25.97 -1.49
N VAL A 719 2.05 -27.02 -1.09
CA VAL A 719 1.46 -28.33 -0.77
C VAL A 719 0.48 -28.20 0.39
N PHE A 720 0.87 -27.49 1.46
CA PHE A 720 0.06 -27.22 2.65
C PHE A 720 -1.22 -26.45 2.30
N HIS A 721 -1.10 -25.26 1.70
CA HIS A 721 -2.26 -24.44 1.32
C HIS A 721 -3.18 -25.17 0.33
N ARG A 722 -2.62 -25.94 -0.62
CA ARG A 722 -3.43 -26.74 -1.56
C ARG A 722 -4.20 -27.85 -0.85
N ARG A 723 -3.59 -28.49 0.16
CA ARG A 723 -4.23 -29.55 0.95
C ARG A 723 -5.44 -29.01 1.69
N ILE A 724 -5.35 -27.81 2.28
CA ILE A 724 -6.47 -27.12 2.93
C ILE A 724 -7.52 -26.70 1.89
N ALA A 725 -7.13 -25.93 0.86
CA ALA A 725 -8.06 -25.43 -0.16
C ALA A 725 -8.86 -26.56 -0.85
N LYS A 726 -8.22 -27.71 -1.14
CA LYS A 726 -8.90 -28.88 -1.74
C LYS A 726 -10.04 -29.42 -0.88
N GLN A 727 -9.97 -29.29 0.46
CA GLN A 727 -11.01 -29.77 1.38
C GLN A 727 -12.29 -28.90 1.34
N ALA A 728 -12.25 -27.70 0.75
CA ALA A 728 -13.47 -26.91 0.52
C ALA A 728 -14.23 -27.34 -0.74
N PHE A 729 -13.53 -27.79 -1.79
CA PHE A 729 -14.11 -28.10 -3.11
C PHE A 729 -14.38 -29.61 -3.33
N THR A 730 -14.68 -30.34 -2.25
CA THR A 730 -15.15 -31.74 -2.31
C THR A 730 -16.57 -31.82 -2.87
N MET A 731 -16.92 -32.89 -3.59
CA MET A 731 -18.26 -33.05 -4.20
C MET A 731 -19.41 -32.95 -3.20
N GLU A 732 -19.23 -33.45 -1.97
CA GLU A 732 -20.24 -33.33 -0.92
C GLU A 732 -20.55 -31.86 -0.55
N LYS A 733 -19.51 -31.01 -0.42
CA LYS A 733 -19.67 -29.57 -0.19
C LYS A 733 -20.26 -28.85 -1.39
N LEU A 734 -19.81 -29.20 -2.61
CA LEU A 734 -20.41 -28.68 -3.84
C LEU A 734 -21.92 -29.03 -3.93
N LYS A 735 -22.35 -30.20 -3.44
CA LYS A 735 -23.77 -30.59 -3.40
C LYS A 735 -24.61 -29.66 -2.52
N ARG A 736 -24.03 -29.17 -1.42
CA ARG A 736 -24.64 -28.16 -0.52
C ARG A 736 -24.65 -26.75 -1.13
N TRP A 737 -23.82 -26.48 -2.14
CA TRP A 737 -23.69 -25.15 -2.77
C TRP A 737 -24.54 -24.96 -4.03
N VAL A 738 -24.90 -26.03 -4.76
CA VAL A 738 -25.75 -25.92 -5.96
C VAL A 738 -27.12 -25.24 -5.69
N PRO A 739 -27.82 -25.49 -4.57
CA PRO A 739 -29.06 -24.76 -4.25
C PRO A 739 -28.87 -23.24 -4.19
N GLU A 740 -27.81 -22.75 -3.55
CA GLU A 740 -27.50 -21.31 -3.50
C GLU A 740 -27.18 -20.74 -4.90
N MET A 741 -26.52 -21.52 -5.76
CA MET A 741 -26.29 -21.12 -7.16
C MET A 741 -27.62 -20.99 -7.93
N VAL A 742 -28.56 -21.91 -7.70
CA VAL A 742 -29.91 -21.80 -8.29
C VAL A 742 -30.61 -20.55 -7.76
N THR A 743 -30.63 -20.32 -6.44
CA THR A 743 -31.24 -19.12 -5.83
C THR A 743 -30.66 -17.82 -6.38
N SER A 744 -29.33 -17.68 -6.43
CA SER A 744 -28.66 -16.52 -7.04
C SER A 744 -29.02 -16.34 -8.51
N THR A 745 -29.21 -17.42 -9.28
CA THR A 745 -29.61 -17.35 -10.69
C THR A 745 -31.08 -16.95 -10.84
N MET A 746 -31.99 -17.49 -10.02
CA MET A 746 -33.40 -17.13 -10.05
C MET A 746 -33.61 -15.64 -9.72
N MET A 747 -32.93 -15.13 -8.67
CA MET A 747 -32.96 -13.69 -8.34
C MET A 747 -32.41 -12.80 -9.46
N LEU A 748 -31.47 -13.30 -10.28
CA LEU A 748 -31.01 -12.58 -11.46
C LEU A 748 -32.09 -12.54 -12.56
N LEU A 749 -32.80 -13.65 -12.79
CA LEU A 749 -33.89 -13.70 -13.77
C LEU A 749 -35.10 -12.88 -13.31
N GLU A 750 -35.40 -12.84 -12.02
CA GLU A 750 -36.43 -11.96 -11.43
C GLU A 750 -36.11 -10.48 -11.71
N LYS A 751 -34.88 -10.05 -11.43
CA LYS A 751 -34.38 -8.71 -11.81
C LYS A 751 -34.46 -8.47 -13.33
N TRP A 752 -34.18 -9.47 -14.17
CA TRP A 752 -34.29 -9.34 -15.63
C TRP A 752 -35.75 -9.24 -16.10
N GLU A 753 -36.69 -9.87 -15.40
CA GLU A 753 -38.13 -9.71 -15.62
C GLU A 753 -38.59 -8.29 -15.27
N GLU A 754 -38.21 -7.78 -14.09
CA GLU A 754 -38.50 -6.41 -13.64
C GLU A 754 -37.95 -5.38 -14.63
N MET A 755 -36.69 -5.52 -15.06
CA MET A 755 -36.07 -4.59 -16.01
C MET A 755 -36.68 -4.67 -17.41
N ARG A 756 -37.28 -5.81 -17.83
CA ARG A 756 -37.96 -5.92 -19.13
C ARG A 756 -39.33 -5.24 -19.10
N ASN A 757 -39.94 -5.04 -17.93
CA ASN A 757 -41.16 -4.23 -17.74
C ASN A 757 -42.32 -4.58 -18.71
N GLY A 758 -42.42 -5.84 -19.14
CA GLY A 758 -43.44 -6.32 -20.08
C GLY A 758 -43.10 -6.23 -21.58
N GLU A 759 -41.93 -5.71 -21.97
CA GLU A 759 -41.44 -5.71 -23.36
C GLU A 759 -41.17 -7.14 -23.87
N GLU A 760 -40.95 -7.32 -25.18
CA GLU A 760 -40.68 -8.65 -25.77
C GLU A 760 -39.22 -9.10 -25.60
N GLU A 761 -38.28 -8.17 -25.81
CA GLU A 761 -36.84 -8.37 -25.65
C GLU A 761 -36.26 -7.41 -24.60
N ILE A 762 -35.12 -7.76 -23.99
CA ILE A 762 -34.31 -6.86 -23.16
C ILE A 762 -32.83 -6.93 -23.61
N GLU A 763 -32.18 -5.77 -23.75
CA GLU A 763 -30.73 -5.70 -23.98
C GLU A 763 -29.96 -5.77 -22.66
N LEU A 764 -29.01 -6.71 -22.56
CA LEU A 764 -28.22 -6.96 -21.36
C LEU A 764 -26.72 -7.02 -21.65
N GLU A 765 -25.94 -6.29 -20.87
CA GLU A 765 -24.46 -6.36 -20.83
C GLU A 765 -24.04 -7.58 -19.99
N VAL A 766 -23.98 -8.76 -20.62
CA VAL A 766 -23.85 -10.02 -19.88
C VAL A 766 -22.49 -10.22 -19.21
N HIS A 767 -21.44 -9.48 -19.58
CA HIS A 767 -20.16 -9.58 -18.89
C HIS A 767 -20.28 -9.06 -17.45
N LYS A 768 -20.85 -7.85 -17.26
CA LYS A 768 -21.18 -7.28 -15.95
C LYS A 768 -22.18 -8.14 -15.16
N GLU A 769 -23.23 -8.65 -15.81
CA GLU A 769 -24.26 -9.44 -15.12
C GLU A 769 -23.69 -10.80 -14.65
N MET A 770 -22.96 -11.54 -15.50
CA MET A 770 -22.34 -12.82 -15.09
C MET A 770 -21.22 -12.62 -14.06
N HIS A 771 -20.45 -11.53 -14.13
CA HIS A 771 -19.49 -11.17 -13.09
C HIS A 771 -20.16 -10.87 -11.74
N SER A 772 -21.33 -10.24 -11.77
CA SER A 772 -22.12 -9.94 -10.56
C SER A 772 -22.72 -11.22 -9.97
N LEU A 773 -23.15 -12.15 -10.83
CA LEU A 773 -23.71 -13.45 -10.43
C LEU A 773 -22.66 -14.35 -9.76
N SER A 774 -21.51 -14.59 -10.40
CA SER A 774 -20.41 -15.37 -9.80
C SER A 774 -19.87 -14.73 -8.51
N ALA A 775 -19.95 -13.40 -8.37
CA ALA A 775 -19.59 -12.68 -7.15
C ALA A 775 -20.58 -12.94 -6.00
N ASP A 776 -21.89 -12.91 -6.27
CA ASP A 776 -22.93 -13.25 -5.29
C ASP A 776 -22.84 -14.72 -4.88
N MET A 777 -22.82 -15.65 -5.85
CA MET A 777 -22.71 -17.10 -5.59
C MET A 777 -21.51 -17.44 -4.70
N LEU A 778 -20.33 -16.86 -4.96
CA LEU A 778 -19.15 -17.05 -4.12
C LEU A 778 -19.35 -16.53 -2.70
N SER A 779 -20.02 -15.38 -2.55
CA SER A 779 -20.25 -14.74 -1.25
C SER A 779 -21.20 -15.58 -0.38
N ARG A 780 -22.26 -16.13 -0.97
CA ARG A 780 -23.17 -17.08 -0.31
C ARG A 780 -22.47 -18.37 0.09
N THR A 781 -21.86 -19.05 -0.88
CA THR A 781 -21.36 -20.43 -0.74
C THR A 781 -20.01 -20.54 -0.01
N ALA A 782 -19.03 -19.72 -0.39
CA ALA A 782 -17.64 -19.85 0.06
C ALA A 782 -17.32 -18.95 1.27
N PHE A 783 -18.00 -17.80 1.39
CA PHE A 783 -17.76 -16.80 2.43
C PHE A 783 -18.94 -16.58 3.39
N GLY A 784 -19.95 -17.45 3.37
CA GLY A 784 -20.95 -17.55 4.44
C GLY A 784 -22.01 -16.46 4.43
N ASN A 785 -22.47 -16.04 3.24
CA ASN A 785 -23.55 -15.06 3.00
C ASN A 785 -23.24 -13.59 3.34
N SER A 786 -21.95 -13.22 3.45
CA SER A 786 -21.49 -11.82 3.54
C SER A 786 -21.49 -11.14 2.15
N VAL A 787 -22.67 -10.98 1.55
CA VAL A 787 -22.84 -10.46 0.17
C VAL A 787 -22.45 -8.98 0.06
N GLU A 788 -22.81 -8.14 1.04
CA GLU A 788 -22.47 -6.70 1.01
C GLU A 788 -20.98 -6.44 1.25
N GLU A 789 -20.35 -7.12 2.21
CA GLU A 789 -18.89 -7.04 2.39
C GLU A 789 -18.16 -7.59 1.16
N GLY A 790 -18.71 -8.65 0.53
CA GLY A 790 -18.25 -9.21 -0.72
C GLY A 790 -18.23 -8.19 -1.86
N LYS A 791 -19.35 -7.51 -2.13
CA LYS A 791 -19.44 -6.44 -3.15
C LYS A 791 -18.32 -5.41 -3.03
N GLY A 792 -18.02 -4.98 -1.79
CA GLY A 792 -16.91 -4.06 -1.51
C GLY A 792 -15.54 -4.64 -1.88
N ILE A 793 -15.28 -5.92 -1.60
CA ILE A 793 -14.02 -6.60 -1.96
C ILE A 793 -13.89 -6.75 -3.48
N PHE A 794 -14.94 -7.13 -4.21
CA PHE A 794 -14.89 -7.29 -5.68
C PHE A 794 -14.59 -5.97 -6.40
N ALA A 795 -15.22 -4.86 -5.99
CA ALA A 795 -14.96 -3.54 -6.58
C ALA A 795 -13.50 -3.08 -6.38
N LEU A 796 -12.92 -3.38 -5.22
CA LEU A 796 -11.51 -3.11 -4.94
C LEU A 796 -10.56 -4.02 -5.73
N GLN A 797 -10.90 -5.31 -5.89
CA GLN A 797 -10.14 -6.25 -6.73
C GLN A 797 -10.10 -5.81 -8.19
N GLU A 798 -11.22 -5.31 -8.74
CA GLU A 798 -11.23 -4.81 -10.12
C GLU A 798 -10.33 -3.57 -10.28
N ARG A 799 -10.35 -2.63 -9.33
CA ARG A 799 -9.42 -1.48 -9.29
C ARG A 799 -7.96 -1.96 -9.22
N MET A 800 -7.68 -3.00 -8.43
CA MET A 800 -6.35 -3.62 -8.36
C MET A 800 -5.96 -4.28 -9.69
N MET A 801 -6.89 -4.91 -10.41
CA MET A 801 -6.64 -5.52 -11.71
C MET A 801 -6.28 -4.48 -12.78
N ARG A 802 -7.02 -3.36 -12.82
CA ARG A 802 -6.72 -2.22 -13.72
C ARG A 802 -5.31 -1.66 -13.44
N LEU A 803 -4.91 -1.53 -12.17
CA LEU A 803 -3.56 -1.11 -11.76
C LEU A 803 -2.48 -2.14 -12.15
N PHE A 804 -2.74 -3.42 -11.93
CA PHE A 804 -1.82 -4.51 -12.30
C PHE A 804 -1.60 -4.57 -13.82
N TYR A 805 -2.66 -4.41 -14.62
CA TYR A 805 -2.56 -4.37 -16.08
C TYR A 805 -1.59 -3.28 -16.58
N LEU A 806 -1.70 -2.06 -16.04
CA LEU A 806 -0.83 -0.92 -16.38
C LEU A 806 0.66 -1.18 -16.09
N VAL A 807 1.00 -2.07 -15.15
CA VAL A 807 2.37 -2.39 -14.77
C VAL A 807 2.84 -3.79 -15.20
N ARG A 808 1.97 -4.57 -15.87
CA ARG A 808 2.21 -6.00 -16.18
C ARG A 808 3.47 -6.25 -17.00
N TRP A 809 3.74 -5.38 -17.99
CA TRP A 809 4.92 -5.48 -18.85
C TRP A 809 6.14 -4.68 -18.35
N SER A 810 6.01 -3.97 -17.22
CA SER A 810 7.09 -3.18 -16.65
C SER A 810 8.16 -4.08 -16.01
N VAL A 811 9.41 -3.91 -16.44
CA VAL A 811 10.56 -4.57 -15.80
C VAL A 811 10.72 -3.99 -14.40
N TYR A 812 10.58 -4.83 -13.37
CA TYR A 812 10.61 -4.37 -11.99
C TYR A 812 12.02 -3.95 -11.56
N ILE A 813 12.17 -2.67 -11.24
CA ILE A 813 13.38 -2.11 -10.63
C ILE A 813 13.28 -2.28 -9.11
N PRO A 814 14.25 -2.96 -8.45
CA PRO A 814 14.29 -3.05 -6.99
C PRO A 814 14.18 -1.68 -6.32
N GLY A 815 13.33 -1.60 -5.29
CA GLY A 815 13.04 -0.35 -4.57
C GLY A 815 11.92 0.51 -5.17
N PHE A 816 11.62 0.45 -6.47
CA PHE A 816 10.57 1.29 -7.08
C PHE A 816 9.17 1.07 -6.48
N ARG A 817 8.89 -0.11 -5.90
CA ARG A 817 7.62 -0.37 -5.17
C ARG A 817 7.41 0.51 -3.93
N PHE A 818 8.45 1.14 -3.42
CA PHE A 818 8.41 2.09 -2.29
C PHE A 818 8.42 3.55 -2.75
N PHE A 819 8.75 3.83 -4.02
CA PHE A 819 8.74 5.19 -4.54
C PHE A 819 7.29 5.69 -4.59
N PRO A 820 6.93 6.83 -3.96
CA PRO A 820 5.54 7.23 -3.78
C PRO A 820 4.95 7.92 -5.03
N SER A 821 4.93 7.22 -6.16
CA SER A 821 4.27 7.62 -7.40
C SER A 821 2.74 7.63 -7.25
N LYS A 822 2.01 8.20 -8.23
CA LYS A 822 0.52 8.14 -8.26
C LYS A 822 0.04 6.68 -8.19
N THR A 823 0.55 5.82 -9.08
CA THR A 823 0.20 4.39 -9.18
C THR A 823 0.54 3.60 -7.92
N ASN A 824 1.71 3.82 -7.31
CA ASN A 824 2.11 3.07 -6.11
C ASN A 824 1.27 3.48 -4.88
N ARG A 825 0.94 4.78 -4.71
CA ARG A 825 0.03 5.22 -3.64
C ARG A 825 -1.38 4.65 -3.81
N GLU A 826 -1.85 4.52 -5.06
CA GLU A 826 -3.13 3.90 -5.36
C GLU A 826 -3.10 2.39 -5.02
N ILE A 827 -2.07 1.68 -5.46
CA ILE A 827 -1.79 0.28 -5.09
C ILE A 827 -1.85 0.10 -3.57
N TRP A 828 -1.10 0.88 -2.79
CA TRP A 828 -1.07 0.74 -1.33
C TRP A 828 -2.43 1.04 -0.69
N ARG A 829 -3.20 2.00 -1.23
CA ARG A 829 -4.55 2.31 -0.75
C ARG A 829 -5.49 1.14 -0.97
N VAL A 830 -5.53 0.61 -2.20
CA VAL A 830 -6.43 -0.49 -2.58
C VAL A 830 -6.04 -1.77 -1.85
N GLU A 831 -4.75 -2.10 -1.75
CA GLU A 831 -4.25 -3.25 -0.98
C GLU A 831 -4.66 -3.16 0.51
N LYS A 832 -4.52 -1.98 1.13
CA LYS A 832 -4.96 -1.73 2.51
C LYS A 832 -6.48 -1.86 2.66
N GLN A 833 -7.26 -1.35 1.71
CA GLN A 833 -8.73 -1.45 1.74
C GLN A 833 -9.19 -2.90 1.59
N ILE A 834 -8.62 -3.67 0.66
CA ILE A 834 -8.91 -5.11 0.49
C ILE A 834 -8.59 -5.88 1.78
N ARG A 835 -7.41 -5.64 2.36
CA ARG A 835 -7.01 -6.24 3.65
C ARG A 835 -8.02 -5.92 4.76
N GLY A 836 -8.43 -4.65 4.88
CA GLY A 836 -9.38 -4.19 5.90
C GLY A 836 -10.76 -4.85 5.77
N SER A 837 -11.30 -4.96 4.55
CA SER A 837 -12.58 -5.63 4.31
C SER A 837 -12.51 -7.13 4.58
N ILE A 838 -11.40 -7.80 4.23
CA ILE A 838 -11.22 -9.23 4.50
C ILE A 838 -11.02 -9.51 5.99
N LEU A 839 -10.34 -8.64 6.73
CA LEU A 839 -10.25 -8.75 8.20
C LEU A 839 -11.63 -8.66 8.85
N LYS A 840 -12.48 -7.71 8.43
CA LYS A 840 -13.87 -7.62 8.90
C LYS A 840 -14.69 -8.86 8.55
N LEU A 841 -14.53 -9.39 7.33
CA LEU A 841 -15.19 -10.63 6.90
C LEU A 841 -14.80 -11.83 7.78
N ILE A 842 -13.51 -11.96 8.11
CA ILE A 842 -13.00 -13.01 9.03
C ILE A 842 -13.60 -12.81 10.42
N GLU A 843 -13.62 -11.59 10.93
CA GLU A 843 -14.14 -11.23 12.25
C GLU A 843 -15.65 -11.50 12.39
N ASN A 844 -16.46 -11.02 11.44
CA ASN A 844 -17.90 -11.27 11.34
C ASN A 844 -18.26 -12.77 11.26
N ASN A 845 -17.30 -13.63 10.88
CA ASN A 845 -17.49 -15.09 10.77
C ASN A 845 -16.81 -15.90 11.89
N LYS A 846 -16.09 -15.28 12.84
CA LYS A 846 -15.47 -16.00 13.98
C LYS A 846 -16.49 -16.65 14.91
N THR A 847 -17.64 -16.00 15.13
CA THR A 847 -18.65 -16.39 16.12
C THR A 847 -19.74 -17.32 15.56
N ALA A 848 -19.74 -17.58 14.26
CA ALA A 848 -20.81 -18.32 13.58
C ALA A 848 -20.58 -19.85 13.65
N VAL A 849 -20.87 -20.43 14.82
CA VAL A 849 -20.69 -21.86 15.17
C VAL A 849 -21.24 -22.84 14.11
N GLU A 850 -22.31 -22.46 13.40
CA GLU A 850 -23.00 -23.34 12.45
C GLU A 850 -22.34 -23.48 11.07
N LYS A 851 -21.40 -22.60 10.67
CA LYS A 851 -20.90 -22.46 9.28
C LYS A 851 -19.91 -23.55 8.81
N SER A 852 -20.11 -24.78 9.29
CA SER A 852 -19.31 -25.97 8.99
C SER A 852 -19.39 -26.38 7.51
N GLY A 853 -18.39 -25.94 6.72
CA GLY A 853 -18.24 -26.35 5.32
C GLY A 853 -17.83 -25.25 4.35
N THR A 854 -17.93 -23.97 4.74
CA THR A 854 -17.50 -22.84 3.90
C THR A 854 -15.99 -22.85 3.62
N LEU A 855 -15.56 -22.15 2.57
CA LEU A 855 -14.13 -21.98 2.24
C LEU A 855 -13.42 -21.16 3.32
N LEU A 856 -14.06 -20.09 3.79
CA LEU A 856 -13.54 -19.23 4.87
C LEU A 856 -13.29 -20.04 6.15
N HIS A 857 -14.26 -20.84 6.58
CA HIS A 857 -14.10 -21.76 7.71
C HIS A 857 -12.96 -22.75 7.47
N ALA A 858 -12.84 -23.32 6.26
CA ALA A 858 -11.75 -24.25 5.93
C ALA A 858 -10.35 -23.61 6.04
N PHE A 859 -10.21 -22.29 5.83
CA PHE A 859 -8.94 -21.58 6.08
C PHE A 859 -8.72 -21.20 7.55
N MET A 860 -9.78 -21.07 8.35
CA MET A 860 -9.71 -20.66 9.76
C MET A 860 -9.60 -21.85 10.74
N SER A 861 -10.02 -23.05 10.34
CA SER A 861 -9.87 -24.28 11.13
C SER A 861 -8.39 -24.74 11.25
N PRO A 862 -8.02 -25.43 12.34
CA PRO A 862 -6.85 -26.30 12.31
C PRO A 862 -7.09 -27.50 11.36
N TYR A 863 -6.02 -28.05 10.83
CA TYR A 863 -6.02 -29.24 9.99
C TYR A 863 -5.07 -30.30 10.58
N THR A 864 -5.62 -31.45 10.97
CA THR A 864 -4.81 -32.58 11.44
C THR A 864 -4.12 -33.29 10.26
N ASN A 865 -2.79 -33.30 10.26
CA ASN A 865 -1.99 -33.95 9.23
C ASN A 865 -1.92 -35.48 9.44
N GLN A 866 -1.30 -36.20 8.49
CA GLN A 866 -1.19 -37.66 8.53
C GLN A 866 -0.37 -38.22 9.71
N ASN A 867 0.37 -37.37 10.43
CA ASN A 867 1.13 -37.72 11.63
C ASN A 867 0.37 -37.40 12.94
N GLY A 868 -0.88 -36.94 12.86
CA GLY A 868 -1.68 -36.53 14.02
C GLY A 868 -1.35 -35.13 14.56
N GLN A 869 -0.55 -34.32 13.84
CA GLN A 869 -0.20 -32.96 14.25
C GLN A 869 -1.18 -31.96 13.64
N GLU A 870 -1.59 -30.94 14.40
CA GLU A 870 -2.41 -29.85 13.86
C GLU A 870 -1.56 -28.78 13.18
N GLU A 871 -1.89 -28.49 11.92
CA GLU A 871 -1.34 -27.43 11.09
C GLU A 871 -2.43 -26.37 10.86
N LYS A 872 -2.12 -25.07 10.93
CA LYS A 872 -3.11 -23.99 10.72
C LYS A 872 -2.50 -22.81 9.96
N LEU A 873 -3.28 -22.18 9.09
CA LEU A 873 -2.88 -20.97 8.36
C LEU A 873 -2.82 -19.76 9.30
N GLY A 874 -1.76 -18.96 9.18
CA GLY A 874 -1.67 -17.66 9.84
C GLY A 874 -2.67 -16.66 9.26
N ILE A 875 -3.05 -15.63 10.03
CA ILE A 875 -4.05 -14.63 9.59
C ILE A 875 -3.68 -13.96 8.26
N GLU A 876 -2.39 -13.71 8.02
CA GLU A 876 -1.87 -13.17 6.75
C GLU A 876 -2.09 -14.13 5.56
N GLU A 877 -1.93 -15.43 5.79
CA GLU A 877 -2.11 -16.49 4.80
C GLU A 877 -3.59 -16.67 4.47
N VAL A 878 -4.47 -16.62 5.47
CA VAL A 878 -5.93 -16.59 5.29
C VAL A 878 -6.35 -15.37 4.44
N ILE A 879 -5.82 -14.16 4.73
CA ILE A 879 -6.12 -12.95 3.96
C ILE A 879 -5.70 -13.10 2.49
N ASP A 880 -4.50 -13.62 2.23
CA ASP A 880 -3.97 -13.76 0.87
C ASP A 880 -4.64 -14.91 0.07
N GLU A 881 -5.14 -15.95 0.73
CA GLU A 881 -6.06 -16.91 0.10
C GLU A 881 -7.44 -16.30 -0.17
N CYS A 882 -8.04 -15.57 0.77
CA CYS A 882 -9.30 -14.85 0.53
C CYS A 882 -9.17 -13.92 -0.70
N LYS A 883 -8.10 -13.11 -0.77
CA LYS A 883 -7.78 -12.26 -1.95
C LYS A 883 -7.75 -13.08 -3.24
N THR A 884 -7.09 -14.23 -3.21
CA THR A 884 -6.99 -15.17 -4.33
C THR A 884 -8.36 -15.66 -4.80
N PHE A 885 -9.22 -16.14 -3.89
CA PHE A 885 -10.50 -16.75 -4.27
C PHE A 885 -11.56 -15.72 -4.67
N TYR A 886 -11.58 -14.53 -4.04
CA TYR A 886 -12.40 -13.39 -4.48
C TYR A 886 -12.07 -12.95 -5.91
N PHE A 887 -10.80 -12.96 -6.33
CA PHE A 887 -10.45 -12.79 -7.75
C PHE A 887 -10.91 -14.01 -8.58
N ALA A 888 -10.54 -15.22 -8.15
CA ALA A 888 -10.56 -16.38 -9.04
C ALA A 888 -11.96 -16.77 -9.53
N ALA A 889 -12.97 -16.80 -8.66
CA ALA A 889 -14.30 -17.24 -9.07
C ALA A 889 -15.00 -16.21 -9.97
N LYS A 890 -15.12 -14.94 -9.51
CA LYS A 890 -15.70 -13.84 -10.31
C LYS A 890 -15.07 -13.75 -11.70
N GLU A 891 -13.75 -13.63 -11.76
CA GLU A 891 -13.05 -13.27 -12.99
C GLU A 891 -12.87 -14.44 -13.97
N THR A 892 -12.95 -15.70 -13.50
CA THR A 892 -12.83 -16.88 -14.39
C THR A 892 -14.17 -17.53 -14.73
N THR A 893 -15.09 -17.74 -13.77
CA THR A 893 -16.39 -18.33 -14.09
C THR A 893 -17.31 -17.34 -14.80
N GLY A 894 -17.33 -16.07 -14.35
CA GLY A 894 -18.14 -15.02 -15.01
C GLY A 894 -17.75 -14.84 -16.49
N ASN A 895 -16.45 -14.81 -16.79
CA ASN A 895 -15.95 -14.78 -18.17
C ASN A 895 -16.27 -16.06 -18.96
N LEU A 896 -16.19 -17.25 -18.36
CA LEU A 896 -16.62 -18.49 -19.02
C LEU A 896 -18.09 -18.42 -19.44
N ILE A 897 -18.99 -18.08 -18.52
CA ILE A 897 -20.43 -18.01 -18.82
C ILE A 897 -20.71 -16.91 -19.87
N THR A 898 -20.05 -15.76 -19.76
CA THR A 898 -20.10 -14.68 -20.78
C THR A 898 -19.75 -15.20 -22.17
N TRP A 899 -18.65 -15.95 -22.31
CA TRP A 899 -18.24 -16.49 -23.62
C TRP A 899 -19.18 -17.60 -24.11
N VAL A 900 -19.76 -18.43 -23.23
CA VAL A 900 -20.80 -19.39 -23.65
C VAL A 900 -22.04 -18.66 -24.16
N LEU A 901 -22.52 -17.63 -23.47
CA LEU A 901 -23.68 -16.84 -23.91
C LEU A 901 -23.40 -16.13 -25.25
N VAL A 902 -22.23 -15.54 -25.43
CA VAL A 902 -21.81 -14.95 -26.73
C VAL A 902 -21.77 -16.00 -27.84
N LEU A 903 -21.24 -17.19 -27.58
CA LEU A 903 -21.19 -18.27 -28.57
C LEU A 903 -22.57 -18.81 -28.91
N LEU A 904 -23.44 -19.04 -27.93
CA LEU A 904 -24.82 -19.49 -28.17
C LEU A 904 -25.69 -18.38 -28.80
N ALA A 905 -25.30 -17.11 -28.68
CA ALA A 905 -25.93 -16.00 -29.39
C ALA A 905 -25.51 -15.92 -30.88
N MET A 906 -24.27 -16.35 -31.19
CA MET A 906 -23.77 -16.52 -32.57
C MET A 906 -24.33 -17.80 -33.24
N HIS A 907 -24.41 -18.88 -32.47
CA HIS A 907 -24.65 -20.25 -32.92
C HIS A 907 -25.99 -20.75 -32.36
N GLN A 908 -27.08 -20.25 -32.96
CA GLN A 908 -28.47 -20.41 -32.50
C GLN A 908 -28.97 -21.86 -32.53
N GLU A 909 -28.45 -22.66 -33.46
CA GLU A 909 -28.72 -24.10 -33.53
C GLU A 909 -28.16 -24.85 -32.31
N TRP A 910 -26.96 -24.50 -31.82
CA TRP A 910 -26.47 -25.02 -30.54
C TRP A 910 -27.27 -24.53 -29.35
N GLN A 911 -27.77 -23.29 -29.37
CA GLN A 911 -28.66 -22.77 -28.33
C GLN A 911 -29.97 -23.58 -28.27
N LYS A 912 -30.54 -23.94 -29.43
CA LYS A 912 -31.74 -24.78 -29.53
C LYS A 912 -31.48 -26.21 -29.01
N ILE A 913 -30.43 -26.88 -29.48
CA ILE A 913 -30.11 -28.26 -29.06
C ILE A 913 -29.81 -28.31 -27.54
N ALA A 914 -29.12 -27.29 -27.00
CA ALA A 914 -28.89 -27.16 -25.57
C ALA A 914 -30.20 -26.97 -24.77
N ARG A 915 -31.12 -26.13 -25.26
CA ARG A 915 -32.45 -25.94 -24.65
C ARG A 915 -33.30 -27.21 -24.67
N GLU A 916 -33.28 -27.96 -25.77
CA GLU A 916 -33.97 -29.25 -25.88
C GLU A 916 -33.44 -30.29 -24.89
N GLU A 917 -32.12 -30.33 -24.66
CA GLU A 917 -31.52 -31.12 -23.57
C GLU A 917 -31.98 -30.64 -22.19
N VAL A 918 -31.92 -29.32 -21.93
CA VAL A 918 -32.29 -28.72 -20.64
C VAL A 918 -33.74 -29.01 -20.28
N ILE A 919 -34.68 -28.80 -21.20
CA ILE A 919 -36.11 -29.07 -20.99
C ILE A 919 -36.37 -30.56 -20.77
N ARG A 920 -35.72 -31.44 -21.55
CA ARG A 920 -35.84 -32.91 -21.40
C ARG A 920 -35.32 -33.42 -20.05
N VAL A 921 -34.25 -32.82 -19.53
CA VAL A 921 -33.55 -33.27 -18.32
C VAL A 921 -34.12 -32.65 -17.03
N LEU A 922 -34.56 -31.39 -17.06
CA LEU A 922 -35.21 -30.75 -15.90
C LEU A 922 -36.72 -30.98 -15.85
N GLY A 923 -37.37 -31.23 -16.98
CA GLY A 923 -38.83 -31.16 -17.09
C GLY A 923 -39.39 -29.74 -16.83
N PRO A 924 -40.73 -29.60 -16.79
CA PRO A 924 -41.38 -28.29 -16.68
C PRO A 924 -41.05 -27.57 -15.36
N THR A 925 -41.11 -28.26 -14.22
CA THR A 925 -40.95 -27.64 -12.88
C THR A 925 -39.59 -27.87 -12.23
N GLY A 926 -38.73 -28.75 -12.77
CA GLY A 926 -37.44 -29.07 -12.14
C GLY A 926 -36.43 -27.93 -12.19
N LEU A 927 -35.57 -27.92 -11.16
CA LEU A 927 -34.42 -27.01 -10.98
C LEU A 927 -33.11 -27.82 -11.01
N PRO A 928 -31.97 -27.21 -11.39
CA PRO A 928 -30.68 -27.91 -11.40
C PRO A 928 -30.26 -28.44 -10.01
N THR A 929 -29.84 -29.70 -9.95
CA THR A 929 -29.19 -30.31 -8.77
C THR A 929 -27.88 -30.98 -9.17
N LEU A 930 -26.93 -31.15 -8.25
CA LEU A 930 -25.58 -31.67 -8.57
C LEU A 930 -25.60 -33.00 -9.34
N ASP A 931 -26.56 -33.87 -9.02
CA ASP A 931 -26.68 -35.17 -9.67
C ASP A 931 -27.12 -34.98 -11.13
N ILE A 932 -28.17 -34.18 -11.35
CA ILE A 932 -28.72 -33.81 -12.67
C ILE A 932 -27.69 -33.06 -13.54
N LEU A 933 -26.78 -32.27 -12.93
CA LEU A 933 -25.71 -31.58 -13.68
C LEU A 933 -24.83 -32.55 -14.49
N GLN A 934 -24.79 -33.84 -14.14
CA GLN A 934 -24.01 -34.85 -14.87
C GLN A 934 -24.67 -35.26 -16.20
N ASP A 935 -26.01 -35.19 -16.30
CA ASP A 935 -26.77 -35.61 -17.47
C ASP A 935 -26.78 -34.59 -18.62
N PHE A 936 -26.42 -33.34 -18.36
CA PHE A 936 -26.27 -32.29 -19.38
C PHE A 936 -25.02 -32.51 -20.27
N LYS A 937 -25.11 -33.44 -21.22
CA LYS A 937 -24.03 -33.84 -22.14
C LYS A 937 -23.75 -32.75 -23.19
N THR A 938 -24.77 -32.19 -23.79
CA THR A 938 -24.69 -31.09 -24.77
C THR A 938 -24.11 -29.83 -24.13
N LEU A 939 -24.56 -29.43 -22.93
CA LEU A 939 -23.91 -28.32 -22.21
C LEU A 939 -22.45 -28.62 -21.87
N SER A 940 -22.11 -29.87 -21.55
CA SER A 940 -20.70 -30.26 -21.33
C SER A 940 -19.84 -30.09 -22.59
N MET A 941 -20.38 -30.45 -23.77
CA MET A 941 -19.70 -30.24 -25.05
C MET A 941 -19.52 -28.74 -25.37
N ILE A 942 -20.57 -27.94 -25.19
CA ILE A 942 -20.56 -26.48 -25.40
C ILE A 942 -19.55 -25.78 -24.47
N ILE A 943 -19.52 -26.15 -23.18
CA ILE A 943 -18.57 -25.60 -22.21
C ILE A 943 -17.14 -26.00 -22.57
N ASN A 944 -16.89 -27.23 -23.02
CA ASN A 944 -15.54 -27.68 -23.43
C ASN A 944 -15.04 -26.96 -24.70
N GLU A 945 -15.88 -26.78 -25.73
CA GLU A 945 -15.50 -26.03 -26.95
C GLU A 945 -15.34 -24.53 -26.67
N THR A 946 -16.17 -23.96 -25.78
CA THR A 946 -15.96 -22.59 -25.28
C THR A 946 -14.64 -22.46 -24.52
N LEU A 947 -14.28 -23.45 -23.70
CA LEU A 947 -13.00 -23.47 -22.98
C LEU A 947 -11.80 -23.78 -23.90
N ARG A 948 -12.00 -24.28 -25.11
CA ARG A 948 -10.96 -24.40 -26.15
C ARG A 948 -10.77 -23.05 -26.85
N LEU A 949 -11.83 -22.46 -27.38
CA LEU A 949 -11.75 -21.20 -28.12
C LEU A 949 -11.47 -20.00 -27.19
N TYR A 950 -12.23 -19.83 -26.12
CA TYR A 950 -12.17 -18.67 -25.21
C TYR A 950 -11.77 -19.05 -23.76
N PRO A 951 -10.61 -19.71 -23.52
CA PRO A 951 -10.15 -20.05 -22.18
C PRO A 951 -9.86 -18.78 -21.35
N PRO A 952 -10.49 -18.59 -20.17
CA PRO A 952 -10.15 -17.46 -19.28
C PRO A 952 -8.66 -17.42 -18.90
N ALA A 953 -8.02 -18.60 -18.76
CA ALA A 953 -6.61 -18.75 -18.40
C ALA A 953 -5.71 -19.04 -19.62
N MET A 954 -5.57 -18.05 -20.51
CA MET A 954 -4.90 -18.18 -21.83
C MET A 954 -3.43 -18.68 -21.81
N THR A 955 -2.72 -18.56 -20.68
CA THR A 955 -1.28 -18.85 -20.57
C THR A 955 -0.91 -19.49 -19.22
N LEU A 956 -0.09 -20.55 -19.24
CA LEU A 956 0.24 -21.36 -18.05
C LEU A 956 1.70 -21.26 -17.61
N ASN A 957 2.22 -20.03 -17.53
CA ASN A 957 3.64 -19.74 -17.32
C ASN A 957 4.30 -20.45 -16.12
N ARG A 958 5.59 -20.77 -16.27
CA ARG A 958 6.48 -21.43 -15.28
C ARG A 958 7.84 -20.73 -15.15
N ASP A 959 8.53 -20.95 -14.03
CA ASP A 959 9.96 -20.72 -13.84
C ASP A 959 10.69 -22.09 -13.77
N THR A 960 11.85 -22.18 -14.41
CA THR A 960 12.75 -23.34 -14.31
C THR A 960 13.63 -23.18 -13.06
N LEU A 961 13.40 -24.01 -12.03
CA LEU A 961 14.08 -23.85 -10.72
C LEU A 961 15.53 -24.36 -10.73
N LYS A 962 15.77 -25.46 -11.44
CA LYS A 962 17.06 -26.14 -11.64
C LYS A 962 17.21 -26.49 -13.11
N ARG A 963 18.42 -26.70 -13.62
CA ARG A 963 18.63 -27.15 -15.02
C ARG A 963 17.80 -28.41 -15.26
N ALA A 964 17.01 -28.43 -16.32
CA ALA A 964 16.05 -29.49 -16.60
C ALA A 964 15.91 -29.72 -18.12
N LYS A 965 15.51 -30.93 -18.50
CA LYS A 965 15.03 -31.19 -19.86
C LYS A 965 13.58 -30.75 -20.04
N LEU A 966 13.26 -30.32 -21.25
CA LEU A 966 11.91 -30.08 -21.75
C LEU A 966 11.86 -30.62 -23.19
N GLY A 967 11.40 -31.85 -23.35
CA GLY A 967 11.66 -32.67 -24.53
C GLY A 967 13.16 -32.76 -24.78
N ASN A 968 13.58 -32.49 -26.02
CA ASN A 968 15.00 -32.47 -26.38
C ASN A 968 15.76 -31.26 -25.79
N LEU A 969 15.08 -30.19 -25.38
CA LEU A 969 15.71 -28.94 -24.95
C LEU A 969 16.29 -29.05 -23.53
N ASP A 970 17.56 -28.69 -23.36
CA ASP A 970 18.17 -28.39 -22.07
C ASP A 970 17.87 -26.93 -21.67
N ILE A 971 17.06 -26.76 -20.63
CA ILE A 971 16.58 -25.48 -20.11
C ILE A 971 17.42 -25.08 -18.88
N PRO A 972 18.16 -23.95 -18.91
CA PRO A 972 18.89 -23.45 -17.76
C PRO A 972 17.98 -23.02 -16.60
N ALA A 973 18.50 -23.13 -15.37
CA ALA A 973 17.86 -22.56 -14.19
C ALA A 973 17.68 -21.03 -14.34
N GLY A 974 16.52 -20.52 -13.92
CA GLY A 974 16.15 -19.11 -14.06
C GLY A 974 15.47 -18.75 -15.40
N THR A 975 15.43 -19.66 -16.39
CA THR A 975 14.63 -19.48 -17.60
C THR A 975 13.14 -19.64 -17.29
N GLN A 976 12.32 -18.70 -17.79
CA GLN A 976 10.87 -18.77 -17.67
C GLN A 976 10.28 -19.50 -18.89
N LEU A 977 9.15 -20.17 -18.72
CA LEU A 977 8.38 -20.76 -19.81
C LEU A 977 7.07 -19.99 -19.98
N TYR A 978 6.78 -19.55 -21.20
CA TYR A 978 5.49 -19.00 -21.63
C TYR A 978 4.74 -20.11 -22.39
N LEU A 979 3.79 -20.75 -21.71
CA LEU A 979 3.01 -21.86 -22.26
C LEU A 979 1.70 -21.29 -22.83
N SER A 980 1.64 -21.17 -24.15
CA SER A 980 0.57 -20.48 -24.88
C SER A 980 -0.61 -21.42 -25.14
N VAL A 981 -1.51 -21.54 -24.15
CA VAL A 981 -2.68 -22.43 -24.23
C VAL A 981 -3.63 -21.99 -25.34
N VAL A 982 -3.92 -20.69 -25.46
CA VAL A 982 -4.80 -20.19 -26.52
C VAL A 982 -4.28 -20.55 -27.92
N ALA A 983 -2.97 -20.42 -28.18
CA ALA A 983 -2.42 -20.77 -29.49
C ALA A 983 -2.37 -22.29 -29.72
N MET A 984 -2.14 -23.08 -28.66
CA MET A 984 -2.25 -24.54 -28.71
C MET A 984 -3.69 -25.02 -28.95
N HIS A 985 -4.69 -24.21 -28.59
CA HIS A 985 -6.12 -24.52 -28.74
C HIS A 985 -6.73 -24.09 -30.08
N HIS A 986 -6.05 -23.24 -30.85
CA HIS A 986 -6.39 -22.90 -32.25
C HIS A 986 -5.41 -23.52 -33.27
N ASP A 987 -4.46 -24.34 -32.81
CA ASP A 987 -3.46 -24.94 -33.69
C ASP A 987 -4.10 -25.98 -34.63
N LYS A 988 -4.16 -25.67 -35.93
CA LYS A 988 -4.77 -26.52 -36.96
C LYS A 988 -4.08 -27.88 -37.13
N GLU A 989 -2.78 -27.98 -36.81
CA GLU A 989 -2.08 -29.27 -36.74
C GLU A 989 -2.54 -30.15 -35.57
N THR A 990 -3.08 -29.54 -34.50
CA THR A 990 -3.52 -30.22 -33.28
C THR A 990 -5.03 -30.50 -33.26
N TRP A 991 -5.84 -29.63 -33.88
CA TRP A 991 -7.32 -29.66 -33.77
C TRP A 991 -8.08 -29.89 -35.08
N GLY A 992 -7.41 -29.84 -36.23
CA GLY A 992 -8.03 -29.97 -37.55
C GLY A 992 -8.14 -28.63 -38.30
N SER A 993 -8.62 -28.67 -39.55
CA SER A 993 -8.85 -27.47 -40.35
C SER A 993 -9.89 -26.52 -39.74
N ASP A 994 -10.89 -27.10 -39.05
CA ASP A 994 -11.98 -26.42 -38.35
C ASP A 994 -11.59 -25.93 -36.93
N ALA A 995 -10.30 -25.82 -36.62
CA ALA A 995 -9.83 -25.34 -35.31
C ALA A 995 -10.28 -23.90 -34.98
N GLU A 996 -10.70 -23.12 -35.97
CA GLU A 996 -11.24 -21.77 -35.81
C GLU A 996 -12.77 -21.74 -36.01
N GLU A 997 -13.43 -22.89 -35.89
CA GLU A 997 -14.90 -23.03 -35.87
C GLU A 997 -15.38 -23.44 -34.46
N PHE A 998 -16.60 -23.07 -34.10
CA PHE A 998 -17.27 -23.52 -32.88
C PHE A 998 -18.01 -24.84 -33.15
N ASN A 999 -17.36 -25.96 -32.82
CA ASN A 999 -17.86 -27.30 -33.10
C ASN A 999 -17.93 -28.16 -31.81
N PRO A 1000 -18.94 -27.98 -30.95
CA PRO A 1000 -19.14 -28.79 -29.74
C PRO A 1000 -19.08 -30.31 -29.94
N ARG A 1001 -19.43 -30.84 -31.13
CA ARG A 1001 -19.35 -32.30 -31.42
C ARG A 1001 -17.94 -32.87 -31.29
N ARG A 1002 -16.89 -32.04 -31.30
CA ARG A 1002 -15.52 -32.45 -30.93
C ARG A 1002 -15.51 -33.27 -29.62
N PHE A 1003 -16.30 -32.86 -28.63
CA PHE A 1003 -16.31 -33.45 -27.30
C PHE A 1003 -17.36 -34.56 -27.09
N GLU A 1004 -17.97 -35.06 -28.17
CA GLU A 1004 -18.90 -36.20 -28.14
C GLU A 1004 -18.20 -37.51 -27.71
N ASP A 1005 -16.90 -37.64 -27.98
CA ASP A 1005 -16.04 -38.69 -27.43
C ASP A 1005 -14.97 -38.11 -26.47
N PRO A 1006 -15.23 -38.12 -25.15
CA PRO A 1006 -14.30 -37.61 -24.15
C PRO A 1006 -12.92 -38.30 -24.15
N LYS A 1007 -12.81 -39.53 -24.67
CA LYS A 1007 -11.55 -40.30 -24.66
C LYS A 1007 -10.57 -39.79 -25.72
N LYS A 1008 -11.06 -39.26 -26.85
CA LYS A 1008 -10.21 -38.80 -27.96
C LYS A 1008 -9.50 -37.48 -27.70
N GLN A 1009 -10.10 -36.55 -26.93
CA GLN A 1009 -9.65 -35.14 -26.90
C GLN A 1009 -9.37 -34.55 -25.50
N SER A 1010 -9.78 -35.21 -24.41
CA SER A 1010 -9.49 -34.76 -23.03
C SER A 1010 -7.99 -34.59 -22.74
N ALA A 1011 -7.12 -35.26 -23.51
CA ALA A 1011 -5.68 -35.08 -23.41
C ALA A 1011 -5.18 -33.70 -23.90
N LEU A 1012 -5.84 -33.06 -24.87
CA LEU A 1012 -5.41 -31.81 -25.52
C LEU A 1012 -6.06 -30.56 -24.90
N LEU A 1013 -7.25 -30.71 -24.33
CA LEU A 1013 -7.94 -29.64 -23.61
C LEU A 1013 -7.31 -29.41 -22.22
N VAL A 1014 -6.64 -28.25 -22.02
CA VAL A 1014 -5.94 -27.90 -20.75
C VAL A 1014 -6.36 -26.56 -20.10
N PRO A 1015 -7.62 -26.09 -20.19
CA PRO A 1015 -8.03 -24.76 -19.71
C PRO A 1015 -7.85 -24.58 -18.20
N PHE A 1016 -7.98 -25.66 -17.43
CA PHE A 1016 -7.74 -25.70 -15.97
C PHE A 1016 -6.29 -26.02 -15.60
N GLY A 1017 -5.40 -26.16 -16.60
CA GLY A 1017 -4.05 -26.70 -16.43
C GLY A 1017 -4.01 -28.19 -16.15
N LEU A 1018 -2.79 -28.73 -16.01
CA LEU A 1018 -2.53 -30.16 -15.87
C LEU A 1018 -1.53 -30.43 -14.71
N GLY A 1019 -1.50 -31.68 -14.24
CA GLY A 1019 -0.54 -32.16 -13.26
C GLY A 1019 -0.85 -31.70 -11.82
N PRO A 1020 0.15 -31.70 -10.92
CA PRO A 1020 -0.06 -31.34 -9.52
C PRO A 1020 -0.68 -29.94 -9.31
N ARG A 1021 -0.53 -29.03 -10.28
CA ARG A 1021 -0.95 -27.62 -10.25
C ARG A 1021 -2.29 -27.33 -10.98
N THR A 1022 -3.07 -28.32 -11.41
CA THR A 1022 -4.43 -28.11 -11.99
C THR A 1022 -5.32 -27.27 -11.06
N CYS A 1023 -6.24 -26.48 -11.63
CA CYS A 1023 -7.17 -25.61 -10.90
C CYS A 1023 -7.92 -26.37 -9.79
N VAL A 1024 -7.90 -25.84 -8.56
CA VAL A 1024 -8.58 -26.46 -7.41
C VAL A 1024 -10.10 -26.27 -7.48
N GLY A 1025 -10.56 -25.18 -8.12
CA GLY A 1025 -11.97 -24.86 -8.35
C GLY A 1025 -12.55 -25.36 -9.67
N GLN A 1026 -11.90 -26.27 -10.39
CA GLN A 1026 -12.39 -26.77 -11.69
C GLN A 1026 -13.83 -27.29 -11.62
N ASN A 1027 -14.13 -28.12 -10.61
CA ASN A 1027 -15.47 -28.71 -10.44
C ASN A 1027 -16.51 -27.66 -10.05
N LEU A 1028 -16.11 -26.62 -9.29
CA LEU A 1028 -16.97 -25.48 -8.97
C LEU A 1028 -17.35 -24.75 -10.25
N ALA A 1029 -16.37 -24.27 -11.02
CA ALA A 1029 -16.62 -23.44 -12.22
C ALA A 1029 -17.46 -24.15 -13.29
N VAL A 1030 -17.28 -25.46 -13.49
CA VAL A 1030 -18.10 -26.25 -14.44
C VAL A 1030 -19.53 -26.44 -13.94
N ASN A 1031 -19.72 -26.70 -12.64
CA ASN A 1031 -21.06 -26.89 -12.07
C ASN A 1031 -21.82 -25.57 -11.96
N GLU A 1032 -21.15 -24.49 -11.58
CA GLU A 1032 -21.65 -23.12 -11.57
C GLU A 1032 -22.13 -22.72 -12.97
N ALA A 1033 -21.27 -22.87 -13.99
CA ALA A 1033 -21.64 -22.59 -15.38
C ALA A 1033 -22.81 -23.44 -15.88
N LYS A 1034 -22.85 -24.74 -15.58
CA LYS A 1034 -23.99 -25.61 -15.94
C LYS A 1034 -25.30 -25.16 -15.28
N THR A 1035 -25.29 -24.84 -13.99
CA THR A 1035 -26.47 -24.35 -13.25
C THR A 1035 -27.00 -23.07 -13.88
N VAL A 1036 -26.12 -22.08 -14.14
CA VAL A 1036 -26.52 -20.80 -14.72
C VAL A 1036 -27.06 -20.98 -16.14
N LEU A 1037 -26.35 -21.71 -17.00
CA LEU A 1037 -26.75 -21.91 -18.40
C LEU A 1037 -28.05 -22.71 -18.53
N ALA A 1038 -28.26 -23.75 -17.72
CA ALA A 1038 -29.50 -24.52 -17.74
C ALA A 1038 -30.70 -23.65 -17.32
N THR A 1039 -30.56 -22.84 -16.27
CA THR A 1039 -31.63 -21.93 -15.82
C THR A 1039 -31.91 -20.83 -16.85
N ILE A 1040 -30.89 -20.19 -17.43
CA ILE A 1040 -31.08 -19.18 -18.50
C ILE A 1040 -31.77 -19.78 -19.73
N LEU A 1041 -31.26 -20.91 -20.26
CA LEU A 1041 -31.79 -21.52 -21.49
C LEU A 1041 -33.23 -22.04 -21.34
N LYS A 1042 -33.65 -22.39 -20.12
CA LYS A 1042 -35.03 -22.79 -19.81
C LYS A 1042 -36.03 -21.62 -19.89
N HIS A 1043 -35.59 -20.40 -19.62
CA HIS A 1043 -36.50 -19.23 -19.54
C HIS A 1043 -36.36 -18.22 -20.68
N TYR A 1044 -35.21 -18.17 -21.38
CA TYR A 1044 -34.93 -17.18 -22.41
C TYR A 1044 -34.30 -17.77 -23.68
N SER A 1045 -34.60 -17.15 -24.81
CA SER A 1045 -33.80 -17.16 -26.04
C SER A 1045 -33.01 -15.86 -26.14
N PHE A 1046 -31.84 -15.89 -26.77
CA PHE A 1046 -31.01 -14.69 -26.88
C PHE A 1046 -30.16 -14.64 -28.15
N ARG A 1047 -29.83 -13.43 -28.60
CA ARG A 1047 -29.09 -13.14 -29.84
C ARG A 1047 -28.11 -11.99 -29.63
N LEU A 1048 -27.15 -11.83 -30.54
CA LEU A 1048 -26.25 -10.67 -30.50
C LEU A 1048 -27.07 -9.38 -30.62
N SER A 1049 -26.77 -8.38 -29.78
CA SER A 1049 -27.28 -7.03 -29.99
C SER A 1049 -26.57 -6.36 -31.18
N PRO A 1050 -27.22 -5.46 -31.94
CA PRO A 1050 -26.54 -4.52 -32.84
C PRO A 1050 -25.42 -3.72 -32.15
N SER A 1051 -25.52 -3.49 -30.84
CA SER A 1051 -24.51 -2.82 -30.00
C SER A 1051 -23.26 -3.69 -29.72
N TYR A 1052 -23.22 -4.94 -30.18
CA TYR A 1052 -22.13 -5.87 -29.86
C TYR A 1052 -20.93 -5.74 -30.82
N ALA A 1053 -19.83 -5.16 -30.32
CA ALA A 1053 -18.54 -5.14 -31.00
C ALA A 1053 -17.62 -6.28 -30.54
N HIS A 1054 -17.44 -7.32 -31.36
CA HIS A 1054 -16.59 -8.46 -31.00
C HIS A 1054 -15.11 -8.04 -30.88
N ALA A 1055 -14.61 -8.00 -29.65
CA ALA A 1055 -13.23 -7.59 -29.35
C ALA A 1055 -12.67 -8.34 -28.13
N PRO A 1056 -12.25 -9.61 -28.26
CA PRO A 1056 -11.66 -10.37 -27.16
C PRO A 1056 -10.36 -9.71 -26.67
N VAL A 1057 -10.15 -9.62 -25.36
CA VAL A 1057 -8.97 -8.95 -24.79
C VAL A 1057 -8.43 -9.68 -23.58
N LEU A 1058 -7.09 -9.77 -23.52
CA LEU A 1058 -6.37 -10.18 -22.32
C LEU A 1058 -6.04 -8.94 -21.46
N LEU A 1059 -6.59 -8.90 -20.25
CA LEU A 1059 -6.09 -8.06 -19.15
C LEU A 1059 -5.31 -8.93 -18.17
N VAL A 1060 -6.01 -9.88 -17.56
CA VAL A 1060 -5.45 -10.93 -16.68
C VAL A 1060 -6.09 -12.27 -17.04
N THR A 1061 -7.42 -12.26 -17.18
CA THR A 1061 -8.23 -13.26 -17.89
C THR A 1061 -8.57 -12.78 -19.31
N LEU A 1062 -9.15 -13.68 -20.11
CA LEU A 1062 -9.77 -13.36 -21.40
C LEU A 1062 -11.21 -12.86 -21.19
N GLN A 1063 -11.50 -11.64 -21.64
CA GLN A 1063 -12.79 -10.96 -21.49
C GLN A 1063 -13.16 -10.15 -22.75
N PRO A 1064 -14.43 -9.73 -22.93
CA PRO A 1064 -14.79 -8.75 -23.95
C PRO A 1064 -14.19 -7.37 -23.63
N GLN A 1065 -13.66 -6.66 -24.63
CA GLN A 1065 -13.10 -5.31 -24.45
C GLN A 1065 -14.19 -4.23 -24.28
N ASN A 1066 -15.32 -4.42 -24.97
CA ASN A 1066 -16.39 -3.42 -25.10
C ASN A 1066 -17.70 -3.88 -24.41
N GLY A 1067 -17.60 -4.80 -23.44
CA GLY A 1067 -18.75 -5.53 -22.89
C GLY A 1067 -19.29 -6.61 -23.85
N ALA A 1068 -20.38 -7.26 -23.46
CA ALA A 1068 -21.10 -8.25 -24.24
C ALA A 1068 -22.62 -7.98 -24.21
N HIS A 1069 -23.07 -7.07 -25.07
CA HIS A 1069 -24.49 -6.76 -25.23
C HIS A 1069 -25.22 -7.86 -26.02
N LEU A 1070 -26.20 -8.51 -25.39
CA LEU A 1070 -27.07 -9.51 -26.00
C LEU A 1070 -28.54 -9.09 -25.80
N LEU A 1071 -29.39 -9.41 -26.77
CA LEU A 1071 -30.84 -9.24 -26.67
C LEU A 1071 -31.46 -10.56 -26.21
N PHE A 1072 -32.28 -10.52 -25.16
CA PHE A 1072 -32.96 -11.68 -24.55
C PHE A 1072 -34.48 -11.57 -24.71
N SER A 1073 -35.09 -12.54 -25.38
CA SER A 1073 -36.55 -12.71 -25.48
C SER A 1073 -37.00 -13.79 -24.49
N ARG A 1074 -38.08 -13.53 -23.72
CA ARG A 1074 -38.63 -14.52 -22.77
C ARG A 1074 -39.40 -15.62 -23.52
N ILE A 1075 -39.18 -16.87 -23.14
CA ILE A 1075 -39.90 -18.03 -23.68
C ILE A 1075 -41.08 -18.37 -22.75
N SER A 1076 -42.26 -18.60 -23.31
CA SER A 1076 -43.39 -19.19 -22.58
C SER A 1076 -43.11 -20.67 -22.31
N SER A 1077 -43.15 -21.05 -21.03
CA SER A 1077 -42.90 -22.40 -20.50
C SER A 1077 -44.02 -23.40 -20.78
#